data_AF-A0A3D8YZF5-F1
#
_entry.id   AF-A0A3D8YZF5-F1
#
_cell.length_a   1.000
_cell.length_b   1.000
_cell.length_c   1.000
_cell.angle_alpha   90.00
_cell.angle_beta   90.00
_cell.angle_gamma   90.00
#
_symmetry.space_group_name_H-M   'P 1'
#
loop_
_entity.id
_entity.type
_entity.pdbx_description
1 polymer ?
#
loop_
_entity_poly.entity_id
_entity_poly.type
_entity_poly.pdbx_seq_one_letter_code
_entity_poly.pdbx_strand_id
1 'polypeptide(L)'
;MGRISNDRGYALILVLLLIVLITSMGAVFMRGAISNAKQEKRTDNNHLSVVAAEMGADYYVVSFTNGYFEVKDRLWKEAVANFYREVRDPESKKTTKEVATFYNNQLKDALVTEFDQIKKKMLPQGVLYIPGPETFQISIEGKQIAVLGSVEGTYADGKSSILGINLKFDLPDVENSSNGTPGEQIPPGADDSIPELVFIPFTIPAVQMLPSFIVAKEENIGTGGNQDRIIRSKGNIDTSTIQDFTSSVSLLSEKSINTNKIYNSKNVDVQSNGGFTTGQLQNNDKSYLKISSLGNVQVNGTTSNNLNTEIITNGSFGSTGVVQDNKGFLTIQSSGNYESGNLYGNTNTTILSNGNFITKNGLIQNNKGFLKMNVSGTITTQNIYENENVDIKVGGSLIANQIGKNKGNLSIMAGENITASDLHYHDNEVYIQAGKNYNSVSKDKKIEGNKSKLTILTEGNFSSGEILSNSGDVFIQSNGNFTANGINNNQKSIRLSSVGEFISEEQVITNKNMMISSQGNITFKKIFDQNTDSFVSSGKNFESGKMQGNSNVTVKAVNELKVQGLFYNNPGTRLFSRGNIVMQKIENNDNVTIVAEKNFNAESIINNRDLLICAGDDFSVKEIKDNQRLKIYVKKPGLANGTTIILLDKKEWKEKCSMDGELPEEKPDEPEKPQIEEWSMPMVDVTYR
;
A
#
# COMPACT_ATOMS: atom_id res chain seq x y z
N MET A 1 -79.28 89.13 -16.35
CA MET A 1 -78.36 88.75 -17.44
C MET A 1 -77.52 87.58 -16.98
N GLY A 2 -77.83 86.36 -17.46
CA GLY A 2 -77.13 85.13 -17.07
C GLY A 2 -76.14 84.70 -18.16
N ARG A 3 -74.87 84.52 -17.77
CA ARG A 3 -73.88 83.75 -18.53
C ARG A 3 -73.83 82.35 -17.92
N ILE A 4 -74.32 81.35 -18.65
CA ILE A 4 -74.20 79.94 -18.27
C ILE A 4 -72.77 79.50 -18.61
N SER A 5 -72.01 79.08 -17.60
CA SER A 5 -70.61 78.68 -17.73
C SER A 5 -70.48 77.31 -18.41
N ASN A 6 -69.63 77.25 -19.43
CA ASN A 6 -69.35 76.04 -20.22
C ASN A 6 -68.16 75.29 -19.61
N ASP A 7 -68.27 74.88 -18.35
CA ASP A 7 -67.19 74.23 -17.60
C ASP A 7 -67.10 72.71 -17.86
N ARG A 8 -68.06 72.14 -18.61
CA ARG A 8 -68.13 70.69 -18.88
C ARG A 8 -67.15 70.22 -19.96
N GLY A 9 -66.73 71.09 -20.88
CA GLY A 9 -65.79 70.73 -21.96
C GLY A 9 -64.34 70.57 -21.49
N TYR A 10 -63.89 71.40 -20.55
CA TYR A 10 -62.51 71.39 -20.05
C TYR A 10 -62.20 70.17 -19.17
N ALA A 11 -63.19 69.68 -18.41
CA ALA A 11 -63.04 68.48 -17.60
C ALA A 11 -62.73 67.24 -18.46
N LEU A 12 -63.38 67.11 -19.62
CA LEU A 12 -63.15 66.00 -20.54
C LEU A 12 -61.72 66.03 -21.09
N ILE A 13 -61.22 67.20 -21.49
CA ILE A 13 -59.86 67.37 -22.02
C ILE A 13 -58.81 67.09 -20.95
N LEU A 14 -59.03 67.56 -19.71
CA LEU A 14 -58.12 67.28 -18.59
C LEU A 14 -58.06 65.80 -18.25
N VAL A 15 -59.19 65.09 -18.25
CA VAL A 15 -59.23 63.64 -18.02
C VAL A 15 -58.52 62.90 -19.17
N LEU A 16 -58.74 63.30 -20.42
CA LEU A 16 -58.07 62.68 -21.56
C LEU A 16 -56.56 62.88 -21.50
N LEU A 17 -56.11 64.09 -21.16
CA LEU A 17 -54.69 64.42 -20.98
C LEU A 17 -54.08 63.59 -19.84
N LEU A 18 -54.79 63.47 -18.71
CA LEU A 18 -54.35 62.68 -17.56
C LEU A 18 -54.21 61.20 -17.92
N ILE A 19 -55.17 60.64 -18.66
CA ILE A 19 -55.10 59.25 -19.14
C ILE A 19 -53.88 59.07 -20.04
N VAL A 20 -53.65 59.95 -21.02
CA VAL A 20 -52.49 59.87 -21.91
C VAL A 20 -51.17 59.99 -21.12
N LEU A 21 -51.10 60.90 -20.15
CA LEU A 21 -49.93 61.07 -19.28
C LEU A 21 -49.65 59.81 -18.44
N ILE A 22 -50.67 59.25 -17.79
CA ILE A 22 -50.53 58.01 -17.00
C ILE A 22 -50.14 56.84 -17.91
N THR A 23 -50.72 56.74 -19.10
CA THR A 23 -50.44 55.63 -20.03
C THR A 23 -49.02 55.72 -20.60
N SER A 24 -48.55 56.92 -20.95
CA SER A 24 -47.19 57.15 -21.42
C SER A 24 -46.14 56.91 -20.34
N MET A 25 -46.37 57.37 -19.10
CA MET A 25 -45.50 57.04 -17.97
C MET A 25 -45.49 55.53 -17.69
N GLY A 26 -46.66 54.88 -17.68
CA GLY A 26 -46.79 53.44 -17.48
C GLY A 26 -46.04 52.62 -18.54
N ALA A 27 -46.09 53.03 -19.81
CA ALA A 27 -45.36 52.39 -20.90
C ALA A 27 -43.83 52.48 -20.73
N VAL A 28 -43.33 53.63 -20.24
CA VAL A 28 -41.89 53.81 -19.94
C VAL A 28 -41.45 52.88 -18.80
N PHE A 29 -42.23 52.78 -17.72
CA PHE A 29 -41.92 51.87 -16.61
C PHE A 29 -41.98 50.40 -17.03
N MET A 30 -42.97 49.98 -17.83
CA MET A 30 -43.03 48.61 -18.36
C MET A 30 -41.83 48.27 -19.25
N ARG A 31 -41.40 49.20 -20.12
CA ARG A 31 -40.20 48.99 -20.95
C ARG A 31 -38.93 48.90 -20.10
N GLY A 32 -38.82 49.71 -19.05
CA GLY A 32 -37.72 49.63 -18.08
C GLY A 32 -37.69 48.30 -17.32
N ALA A 33 -38.83 47.84 -16.82
CA ALA A 33 -38.95 46.57 -16.09
C ALA A 33 -38.61 45.36 -16.98
N ILE A 34 -39.09 45.34 -18.23
CA ILE A 34 -38.75 44.28 -19.21
C ILE A 34 -37.25 44.30 -19.56
N SER A 35 -36.64 45.49 -19.64
CA SER A 35 -35.20 45.62 -19.88
C SER A 35 -34.37 45.07 -18.72
N ASN A 36 -34.73 45.41 -17.47
CA ASN A 36 -34.05 44.88 -16.29
C ASN A 36 -34.21 43.35 -16.18
N ALA A 37 -35.41 42.82 -16.35
CA ALA A 37 -35.64 41.37 -16.31
C ALA A 37 -34.86 40.62 -17.42
N LYS A 38 -34.69 41.24 -18.60
CA LYS A 38 -33.85 40.67 -19.67
C LYS A 38 -32.35 40.78 -19.37
N GLN A 39 -31.90 41.83 -18.68
CA GLN A 39 -30.52 41.97 -18.24
C GLN A 39 -30.19 40.98 -17.12
N GLU A 40 -31.04 40.87 -16.10
CA GLU A 40 -30.92 39.89 -15.00
C GLU A 40 -30.84 38.47 -15.55
N LYS A 41 -31.77 38.07 -16.43
CA LYS A 41 -31.74 36.75 -17.08
C LYS A 41 -30.50 36.53 -17.95
N ARG A 42 -29.95 37.58 -18.58
CA ARG A 42 -28.70 37.48 -19.36
C ARG A 42 -27.48 37.31 -18.44
N THR A 43 -27.46 37.99 -17.30
CA THR A 43 -26.40 37.88 -16.30
C THR A 43 -26.43 36.51 -15.63
N ASP A 44 -27.61 36.03 -15.22
CA ASP A 44 -27.80 34.72 -14.60
C ASP A 44 -27.40 33.58 -15.54
N ASN A 45 -27.83 33.63 -16.80
CA ASN A 45 -27.48 32.60 -17.78
C ASN A 45 -25.97 32.56 -18.06
N ASN A 46 -25.31 33.73 -18.16
CA ASN A 46 -23.85 33.77 -18.30
C ASN A 46 -23.18 33.12 -17.09
N HIS A 47 -23.66 33.43 -15.89
CA HIS A 47 -23.14 32.86 -14.65
C HIS A 47 -23.26 31.34 -14.59
N LEU A 48 -24.39 30.77 -15.06
CA LEU A 48 -24.59 29.31 -15.08
C LEU A 48 -23.65 28.57 -16.04
N SER A 49 -23.32 29.17 -17.20
CA SER A 49 -22.32 28.58 -18.10
C SER A 49 -20.91 28.58 -17.51
N VAL A 50 -20.55 29.61 -16.76
CA VAL A 50 -19.27 29.69 -16.02
C VAL A 50 -19.23 28.63 -14.92
N VAL A 51 -20.29 28.52 -14.10
CA VAL A 51 -20.39 27.50 -13.05
C VAL A 51 -20.29 26.09 -13.64
N ALA A 52 -20.95 25.82 -14.76
CA ALA A 52 -20.83 24.52 -15.44
C ALA A 52 -19.40 24.24 -15.89
N ALA A 53 -18.69 25.26 -16.40
CA ALA A 53 -17.29 25.13 -16.77
C ALA A 53 -16.40 24.87 -15.54
N GLU A 54 -16.63 25.58 -14.42
CA GLU A 54 -15.87 25.42 -13.17
C GLU A 54 -16.06 24.01 -12.59
N MET A 55 -17.30 23.51 -12.56
CA MET A 55 -17.58 22.13 -12.13
C MET A 55 -16.90 21.09 -13.02
N GLY A 56 -16.88 21.32 -14.34
CA GLY A 56 -16.16 20.44 -15.25
C GLY A 56 -14.66 20.53 -15.03
N ALA A 57 -14.11 21.71 -14.76
CA ALA A 57 -12.69 21.87 -14.45
C ALA A 57 -12.30 21.09 -13.20
N ASP A 58 -13.05 21.26 -12.11
CA ASP A 58 -12.86 20.50 -10.86
C ASP A 58 -12.90 18.98 -11.13
N TYR A 59 -13.86 18.51 -11.92
CA TYR A 59 -13.96 17.10 -12.29
C TYR A 59 -12.68 16.58 -12.98
N TYR A 60 -12.15 17.30 -13.97
CA TYR A 60 -10.93 16.88 -14.67
C TYR A 60 -9.69 17.00 -13.79
N VAL A 61 -9.56 18.07 -12.98
CA VAL A 61 -8.45 18.22 -12.02
C VAL A 61 -8.40 17.03 -11.07
N VAL A 62 -9.53 16.69 -10.45
CA VAL A 62 -9.62 15.55 -9.53
C VAL A 62 -9.34 14.24 -10.26
N SER A 63 -9.88 14.06 -11.46
CA SER A 63 -9.73 12.81 -12.22
C SER A 63 -8.29 12.58 -12.67
N PHE A 64 -7.57 13.62 -13.14
CA PHE A 64 -6.15 13.51 -13.48
C PHE A 64 -5.27 13.30 -12.25
N THR A 65 -5.57 14.01 -11.16
CA THR A 65 -4.83 13.87 -9.89
C THR A 65 -4.95 12.45 -9.33
N ASN A 66 -6.17 11.91 -9.29
CA ASN A 66 -6.39 10.55 -8.81
C ASN A 66 -5.73 9.51 -9.71
N GLY A 67 -5.87 9.67 -11.04
CA GLY A 67 -5.24 8.77 -11.99
C GLY A 67 -3.71 8.80 -11.93
N TYR A 68 -3.12 9.97 -11.71
CA TYR A 68 -1.68 10.12 -11.47
C TYR A 68 -1.24 9.31 -10.25
N PHE A 69 -1.86 9.53 -9.08
CA PHE A 69 -1.47 8.84 -7.85
C PHE A 69 -1.76 7.33 -7.90
N GLU A 70 -2.76 6.89 -8.66
CA GLU A 70 -3.05 5.48 -8.86
C GLU A 70 -1.95 4.76 -9.65
N VAL A 71 -1.45 5.41 -10.71
CA VAL A 71 -0.51 4.78 -11.65
C VAL A 71 0.94 4.99 -11.26
N LYS A 72 1.29 6.15 -10.70
CA LYS A 72 2.67 6.58 -10.41
C LYS A 72 3.43 5.56 -9.57
N ASP A 73 2.87 5.18 -8.42
CA ASP A 73 3.57 4.29 -7.47
C ASP A 73 3.86 2.93 -8.10
N ARG A 74 2.91 2.40 -8.90
CA ARG A 74 3.06 1.13 -9.58
C ARG A 74 4.18 1.18 -10.61
N LEU A 75 4.14 2.17 -11.51
CA LEU A 75 5.13 2.30 -12.57
C LEU A 75 6.52 2.62 -12.01
N TRP A 76 6.60 3.48 -10.99
CA TRP A 76 7.88 3.81 -10.36
C TRP A 76 8.49 2.59 -9.68
N LYS A 77 7.72 1.82 -8.91
CA LYS A 77 8.20 0.57 -8.29
C LYS A 77 8.70 -0.43 -9.33
N GLU A 78 8.00 -0.59 -10.44
CA GLU A 78 8.42 -1.44 -11.55
C GLU A 78 9.73 -0.95 -12.18
N ALA A 79 9.83 0.35 -12.45
CA ALA A 79 11.03 0.98 -13.01
C ALA A 79 12.24 0.82 -12.07
N VAL A 80 12.06 1.07 -10.76
CA VAL A 80 13.10 0.89 -9.74
C VAL A 80 13.54 -0.57 -9.62
N ALA A 81 12.60 -1.51 -9.61
CA ALA A 81 12.92 -2.93 -9.54
C ALA A 81 13.71 -3.42 -10.78
N ASN A 82 13.38 -2.92 -11.97
CA ASN A 82 14.10 -3.24 -13.20
C ASN A 82 15.47 -2.54 -13.25
N PHE A 83 15.54 -1.29 -12.81
CA PHE A 83 16.80 -0.55 -12.62
C PHE A 83 17.78 -1.33 -11.76
N TYR A 84 17.38 -1.75 -10.55
CA TYR A 84 18.27 -2.52 -9.67
C TYR A 84 18.67 -3.86 -10.26
N ARG A 85 17.80 -4.50 -11.04
CA ARG A 85 18.12 -5.77 -11.71
C ARG A 85 19.21 -5.59 -12.77
N GLU A 86 19.11 -4.56 -13.59
CA GLU A 86 20.07 -4.28 -14.68
C GLU A 86 21.39 -3.72 -14.15
N VAL A 87 21.38 -2.94 -13.06
CA VAL A 87 22.61 -2.48 -12.39
C VAL A 87 23.35 -3.65 -11.72
N ARG A 88 22.63 -4.66 -11.24
CA ARG A 88 23.22 -5.88 -10.64
C ARG A 88 23.63 -6.94 -11.66
N ASP A 89 23.28 -6.77 -12.94
CA ASP A 89 23.64 -7.73 -13.99
C ASP A 89 25.11 -7.53 -14.38
N PRO A 90 26.01 -8.50 -14.11
CA PRO A 90 27.42 -8.38 -14.44
C PRO A 90 27.69 -8.31 -15.95
N GLU A 91 26.73 -8.69 -16.80
CA GLU A 91 26.85 -8.57 -18.26
C GLU A 91 26.44 -7.18 -18.78
N SER A 92 25.81 -6.35 -17.95
CA SER A 92 25.41 -5.00 -18.32
C SER A 92 26.63 -4.12 -18.57
N LYS A 93 26.77 -3.61 -19.79
CA LYS A 93 27.84 -2.68 -20.18
C LYS A 93 27.52 -1.21 -19.87
N LYS A 94 26.32 -0.92 -19.35
CA LYS A 94 25.84 0.43 -19.09
C LYS A 94 26.27 0.89 -17.71
N THR A 95 26.61 2.16 -17.58
CA THR A 95 26.85 2.80 -16.28
C THR A 95 25.53 2.96 -15.50
N THR A 96 25.58 3.01 -14.17
CA THR A 96 24.39 3.23 -13.32
C THR A 96 23.56 4.43 -13.78
N LYS A 97 24.22 5.54 -14.14
CA LYS A 97 23.57 6.76 -14.64
C LYS A 97 22.86 6.56 -15.98
N GLU A 98 23.42 5.77 -16.89
CA GLU A 98 22.79 5.44 -18.17
C GLU A 98 21.57 4.53 -17.96
N VAL A 99 21.66 3.56 -17.05
CA VAL A 99 20.55 2.68 -16.68
C VAL A 99 19.44 3.50 -16.00
N ALA A 100 19.78 4.40 -15.07
CA ALA A 100 18.83 5.30 -14.43
C ALA A 100 18.12 6.21 -15.44
N THR A 101 18.88 6.87 -16.33
CA THR A 101 18.34 7.71 -17.41
C THR A 101 17.37 6.92 -18.30
N PHE A 102 17.72 5.67 -18.62
CA PHE A 102 16.87 4.79 -19.42
C PHE A 102 15.54 4.48 -18.74
N TYR A 103 15.55 4.05 -17.47
CA TYR A 103 14.33 3.73 -16.73
C TYR A 103 13.50 4.97 -16.37
N ASN A 104 14.12 6.12 -16.13
CA ASN A 104 13.42 7.41 -16.00
C ASN A 104 12.66 7.76 -17.27
N ASN A 105 13.27 7.57 -18.45
CA ASN A 105 12.59 7.80 -19.73
C ASN A 105 11.45 6.79 -19.95
N GLN A 106 11.64 5.50 -19.63
CA GLN A 106 10.55 4.52 -19.72
C GLN A 106 9.38 4.85 -18.78
N LEU A 107 9.69 5.23 -17.54
CA LEU A 107 8.69 5.63 -16.55
C LEU A 107 7.88 6.84 -17.04
N LYS A 108 8.58 7.83 -17.60
CA LYS A 108 8.00 9.01 -18.22
C LYS A 108 7.05 8.63 -19.37
N ASP A 109 7.48 7.79 -20.30
CA ASP A 109 6.67 7.36 -21.45
C ASP A 109 5.45 6.52 -20.99
N ALA A 110 5.63 5.68 -19.98
CA ALA A 110 4.56 4.87 -19.40
C ALA A 110 3.51 5.74 -18.70
N LEU A 111 3.94 6.76 -17.94
CA LEU A 111 3.02 7.71 -17.30
C LEU A 111 2.21 8.50 -18.33
N VAL A 112 2.83 8.99 -19.40
CA VAL A 112 2.10 9.68 -20.49
C VAL A 112 1.06 8.76 -21.11
N THR A 113 1.44 7.51 -21.39
CA THR A 113 0.54 6.51 -21.97
C THR A 113 -0.68 6.25 -21.08
N GLU A 114 -0.48 6.17 -19.77
CA GLU A 114 -1.56 5.95 -18.80
C GLU A 114 -2.44 7.21 -18.64
N PHE A 115 -1.87 8.41 -18.67
CA PHE A 115 -2.65 9.65 -18.72
C PHE A 115 -3.53 9.74 -19.97
N ASP A 116 -3.03 9.29 -21.11
CA ASP A 116 -3.83 9.18 -22.34
C ASP A 116 -4.99 8.18 -22.18
N GLN A 117 -4.80 7.10 -21.42
CA GLN A 117 -5.89 6.17 -21.10
C GLN A 117 -6.91 6.79 -20.13
N ILE A 118 -6.46 7.50 -19.10
CA ILE A 118 -7.33 8.21 -18.16
C ILE A 118 -8.18 9.22 -18.94
N LYS A 119 -7.55 10.02 -19.82
CA LYS A 119 -8.23 10.96 -20.72
C LYS A 119 -9.34 10.29 -21.54
N LYS A 120 -9.09 9.10 -22.10
CA LYS A 120 -10.09 8.35 -22.89
C LYS A 120 -11.28 7.86 -22.05
N LYS A 121 -11.08 7.64 -20.75
CA LYS A 121 -12.14 7.19 -19.82
C LYS A 121 -12.99 8.34 -19.28
N MET A 122 -12.48 9.57 -19.30
CA MET A 122 -13.15 10.78 -18.80
C MET A 122 -14.17 11.35 -19.81
N LEU A 123 -15.16 10.56 -20.23
CA LEU A 123 -16.31 11.06 -21.00
C LEU A 123 -17.51 11.16 -20.07
N PRO A 124 -17.74 12.32 -19.42
CA PRO A 124 -18.85 12.45 -18.51
C PRO A 124 -20.17 12.37 -19.31
N GLN A 125 -21.04 11.43 -18.95
CA GLN A 125 -22.35 11.25 -19.58
C GLN A 125 -23.40 12.08 -18.83
N GLY A 126 -24.24 12.82 -19.57
CA GLY A 126 -25.40 13.52 -18.99
C GLY A 126 -25.08 14.77 -18.18
N VAL A 127 -23.93 15.41 -18.41
CA VAL A 127 -23.49 16.64 -17.71
C VAL A 127 -23.61 17.88 -18.60
N LEU A 128 -23.64 19.06 -17.98
CA LEU A 128 -23.73 20.37 -18.65
C LEU A 128 -22.36 20.92 -19.10
N TYR A 129 -21.30 20.12 -19.02
CA TYR A 129 -19.95 20.50 -19.45
C TYR A 129 -19.35 19.43 -20.35
N ILE A 130 -18.58 19.85 -21.34
CA ILE A 130 -17.86 18.97 -22.24
C ILE A 130 -16.38 19.36 -22.22
N PRO A 131 -15.44 18.44 -22.58
CA PRO A 131 -14.09 18.88 -22.90
C PRO A 131 -14.18 19.97 -23.96
N GLY A 132 -13.48 21.08 -23.76
CA GLY A 132 -13.47 22.17 -24.72
C GLY A 132 -12.86 21.73 -26.06
N PRO A 133 -12.95 22.58 -27.10
CA PRO A 133 -12.46 22.26 -28.43
C PRO A 133 -10.96 21.97 -28.47
N GLU A 134 -10.21 22.51 -27.51
CA GLU A 134 -8.82 22.13 -27.25
C GLU A 134 -8.80 20.88 -26.36
N THR A 135 -8.58 19.71 -26.97
CA THR A 135 -8.41 18.45 -26.24
C THR A 135 -7.25 18.57 -25.25
N PHE A 136 -7.38 17.98 -24.05
CA PHE A 136 -6.28 17.88 -23.07
C PHE A 136 -4.98 17.38 -23.73
N GLN A 137 -3.95 18.21 -23.76
CA GLN A 137 -2.60 17.91 -24.20
C GLN A 137 -1.78 17.50 -22.98
N ILE A 138 -1.20 16.31 -23.05
CA ILE A 138 -0.28 15.80 -22.03
C ILE A 138 1.13 15.96 -22.59
N SER A 139 1.98 16.68 -21.88
CA SER A 139 3.37 16.92 -22.29
C SER A 139 4.29 16.81 -21.08
N ILE A 140 5.59 16.69 -21.33
CA ILE A 140 6.60 16.72 -20.25
C ILE A 140 7.36 18.03 -20.31
N GLU A 141 7.33 18.75 -19.19
CA GLU A 141 8.06 20.00 -18.95
C GLU A 141 9.14 19.74 -17.89
N GLY A 142 10.35 19.39 -18.32
CA GLY A 142 11.45 19.10 -17.40
C GLY A 142 11.17 17.85 -16.54
N LYS A 143 11.11 18.04 -15.22
CA LYS A 143 10.77 17.00 -14.23
C LYS A 143 9.26 16.93 -13.93
N GLN A 144 8.41 17.51 -14.76
CA GLN A 144 6.97 17.52 -14.53
C GLN A 144 6.20 17.04 -15.76
N ILE A 145 5.09 16.33 -15.55
CA ILE A 145 4.06 16.08 -16.55
C ILE A 145 3.08 17.24 -16.47
N ALA A 146 2.91 17.97 -17.57
CA ALA A 146 1.95 19.04 -17.72
C ALA A 146 0.70 18.53 -18.47
N VAL A 147 -0.48 18.77 -17.90
CA VAL A 147 -1.77 18.55 -18.55
C VAL A 147 -2.40 19.91 -18.83
N LEU A 148 -2.44 20.27 -20.10
CA LEU A 148 -2.98 21.53 -20.60
C LEU A 148 -4.29 21.24 -21.33
N GLY A 149 -5.39 21.85 -20.93
CA GLY A 149 -6.65 21.65 -21.64
C GLY A 149 -7.65 22.75 -21.37
N SER A 150 -8.84 22.56 -21.91
CA SER A 150 -9.96 23.46 -21.64
C SER A 150 -11.24 22.69 -21.37
N VAL A 151 -12.14 23.31 -20.61
CA VAL A 151 -13.47 22.78 -20.32
C VAL A 151 -14.49 23.79 -20.78
N GLU A 152 -15.45 23.33 -21.56
CA GLU A 152 -16.56 24.14 -22.04
C GLU A 152 -17.83 23.82 -21.25
N GLY A 153 -18.28 24.79 -20.45
CA GLY A 153 -19.58 24.74 -19.79
C GLY A 153 -20.65 25.26 -20.72
N THR A 154 -21.67 24.45 -21.02
CA THR A 154 -22.79 24.84 -21.89
C THR A 154 -24.09 24.88 -21.09
N TYR A 155 -24.90 25.90 -21.33
CA TYR A 155 -26.24 26.00 -20.73
C TYR A 155 -27.32 26.08 -21.80
N ALA A 156 -28.58 25.82 -21.41
CA ALA A 156 -29.71 25.60 -22.31
C ALA A 156 -30.02 26.73 -23.31
N ASP A 157 -29.42 27.91 -23.15
CA ASP A 157 -29.55 29.05 -24.06
C ASP A 157 -28.50 29.09 -25.18
N GLY A 158 -27.64 28.07 -25.26
CA GLY A 158 -26.63 27.91 -26.31
C GLY A 158 -25.38 28.77 -26.09
N LYS A 159 -25.25 29.44 -24.94
CA LYS A 159 -24.01 30.11 -24.55
C LYS A 159 -23.06 29.12 -23.90
N SER A 160 -21.79 29.27 -24.22
CA SER A 160 -20.71 28.53 -23.58
C SER A 160 -19.67 29.44 -22.94
N SER A 161 -19.11 28.94 -21.85
CA SER A 161 -17.95 29.52 -21.19
C SER A 161 -16.83 28.50 -21.22
N ILE A 162 -15.60 28.94 -21.49
CA ILE A 162 -14.44 28.07 -21.62
C ILE A 162 -13.44 28.42 -20.51
N LEU A 163 -13.01 27.41 -19.75
CA LEU A 163 -11.97 27.54 -18.74
C LEU A 163 -10.73 26.77 -19.15
N GLY A 164 -9.57 27.41 -19.06
CA GLY A 164 -8.28 26.75 -19.23
C GLY A 164 -7.83 26.06 -17.96
N ILE A 165 -7.27 24.85 -18.10
CA ILE A 165 -6.70 24.04 -17.03
C ILE A 165 -5.23 23.82 -17.31
N ASN A 166 -4.39 24.08 -16.32
CA ASN A 166 -2.97 23.75 -16.33
C ASN A 166 -2.63 22.98 -15.04
N LEU A 167 -2.36 21.70 -15.18
CA LEU A 167 -1.94 20.83 -14.08
C LEU A 167 -0.49 20.40 -14.28
N LYS A 168 0.31 20.45 -13.22
CA LYS A 168 1.68 19.95 -13.23
C LYS A 168 1.88 18.89 -12.17
N PHE A 169 2.39 17.73 -12.58
CA PHE A 169 2.67 16.59 -11.72
C PHE A 169 4.16 16.25 -11.75
N ASP A 170 4.81 16.07 -10.61
CA ASP A 170 6.24 15.75 -10.59
C ASP A 170 6.53 14.35 -11.16
N LEU A 171 7.65 14.18 -11.85
CA LEU A 171 8.15 12.89 -12.30
C LEU A 171 9.07 12.33 -11.21
N PRO A 172 8.74 11.17 -10.62
CA PRO A 172 9.65 10.54 -9.67
C PRO A 172 10.90 10.03 -10.40
N ASP A 173 12.04 10.13 -9.74
CA ASP A 173 13.34 9.68 -10.26
C ASP A 173 13.64 8.27 -9.74
N VAL A 174 14.24 7.41 -10.56
CA VAL A 174 14.74 6.11 -10.10
C VAL A 174 16.08 6.23 -9.37
N GLU A 175 16.85 7.28 -9.67
CA GLU A 175 18.10 7.62 -9.01
C GLU A 175 17.74 8.58 -7.89
N ASN A 176 17.30 8.07 -6.73
CA ASN A 176 17.13 8.93 -5.56
C ASN A 176 18.48 9.60 -5.29
N SER A 177 18.56 10.91 -5.50
CA SER A 177 19.77 11.70 -5.29
C SER A 177 20.06 11.86 -3.80
N SER A 178 20.53 10.79 -3.16
CA SER A 178 21.54 10.95 -2.12
C SER A 178 22.86 11.21 -2.85
N ASN A 179 23.53 12.31 -2.53
CA ASN A 179 24.76 12.78 -3.17
C ASN A 179 25.97 11.87 -2.87
N GLY A 180 25.90 10.59 -3.22
CA GLY A 180 27.00 9.64 -3.15
C GLY A 180 27.89 9.80 -4.39
N THR A 181 29.16 10.12 -4.17
CA THR A 181 30.18 10.32 -5.20
C THR A 181 30.25 9.12 -6.17
N PRO A 182 30.19 9.33 -7.50
CA PRO A 182 30.22 8.24 -8.47
C PRO A 182 31.64 7.66 -8.55
N GLY A 183 31.84 6.43 -8.04
CA GLY A 183 33.12 5.74 -8.20
C GLY A 183 33.32 4.42 -7.46
N GLU A 184 32.55 4.10 -6.41
CA GLU A 184 32.77 2.86 -5.67
C GLU A 184 31.96 1.69 -6.25
N GLN A 185 32.69 0.64 -6.64
CA GLN A 185 32.12 -0.65 -6.96
C GLN A 185 31.41 -1.18 -5.71
N ILE A 186 30.09 -1.35 -5.82
CA ILE A 186 29.24 -1.96 -4.80
C ILE A 186 29.78 -3.38 -4.55
N PRO A 187 30.32 -3.69 -3.35
CA PRO A 187 30.80 -5.03 -3.05
C PRO A 187 29.66 -6.06 -3.11
N PRO A 188 29.91 -7.32 -3.48
CA PRO A 188 28.96 -8.40 -3.28
C PRO A 188 28.74 -8.56 -1.76
N GLY A 189 27.66 -7.99 -1.25
CA GLY A 189 27.40 -7.85 0.19
C GLY A 189 27.09 -6.42 0.67
N ALA A 190 27.06 -5.44 -0.24
CA ALA A 190 26.59 -4.10 0.08
C ALA A 190 25.14 -4.12 0.56
N ASP A 191 24.92 -3.37 1.63
CA ASP A 191 23.71 -3.28 2.43
C ASP A 191 22.45 -3.20 1.54
N ASP A 192 21.66 -4.27 1.50
CA ASP A 192 20.30 -4.31 0.96
C ASP A 192 19.38 -3.47 1.89
N SER A 193 19.81 -2.28 2.31
CA SER A 193 19.06 -1.45 3.24
C SER A 193 17.69 -1.17 2.63
N ILE A 194 16.65 -1.61 3.36
CA ILE A 194 15.26 -1.42 2.97
C ILE A 194 15.07 0.08 2.78
N PRO A 195 14.57 0.56 1.63
CA PRO A 195 14.29 1.98 1.46
C PRO A 195 13.32 2.43 2.55
N GLU A 196 13.66 3.52 3.22
CA GLU A 196 12.88 4.08 4.33
C GLU A 196 11.43 4.30 3.87
N LEU A 197 10.50 3.73 4.61
CA LEU A 197 9.08 3.83 4.33
C LEU A 197 8.58 5.23 4.65
N VAL A 198 8.56 6.08 3.62
CA VAL A 198 7.87 7.36 3.70
C VAL A 198 6.40 7.12 3.42
N PHE A 199 5.59 7.02 4.48
CA PHE A 199 4.15 7.12 4.32
C PHE A 199 3.82 8.55 3.90
N ILE A 200 3.52 8.75 2.62
CA ILE A 200 3.00 10.02 2.13
C ILE A 200 1.53 10.09 2.54
N PRO A 201 1.14 11.03 3.43
CA PRO A 201 -0.25 11.19 3.79
C PRO A 201 -1.05 11.49 2.53
N PHE A 202 -2.10 10.70 2.29
CA PHE A 202 -3.03 10.96 1.21
C PHE A 202 -4.03 12.02 1.67
N THR A 203 -4.43 12.88 0.74
CA THR A 203 -5.48 13.87 1.01
C THR A 203 -6.80 13.32 0.52
N ILE A 204 -7.77 13.18 1.42
CA ILE A 204 -9.15 12.90 1.04
C ILE A 204 -9.77 14.21 0.55
N PRO A 205 -10.40 14.25 -0.64
CA PRO A 205 -11.14 15.42 -1.09
C PRO A 205 -12.15 15.86 -0.03
N ALA A 206 -12.07 17.12 0.39
CA ALA A 206 -13.05 17.68 1.30
C ALA A 206 -14.42 17.74 0.61
N VAL A 207 -15.46 17.27 1.30
CA VAL A 207 -16.84 17.53 0.91
C VAL A 207 -17.04 19.05 0.91
N GLN A 208 -17.51 19.59 -0.21
CA GLN A 208 -17.80 21.01 -0.33
C GLN A 208 -19.09 21.36 0.39
N MET A 209 -19.14 22.55 0.98
CA MET A 209 -20.35 23.06 1.61
C MET A 209 -21.42 23.30 0.54
N LEU A 210 -22.63 22.80 0.78
CA LEU A 210 -23.78 23.08 -0.07
C LEU A 210 -24.03 24.59 -0.10
N PRO A 211 -24.21 25.19 -1.30
CA PRO A 211 -24.60 26.57 -1.41
C PRO A 211 -25.98 26.76 -0.76
N SER A 212 -26.18 27.91 -0.12
CA SER A 212 -27.47 28.22 0.47
C SER A 212 -28.55 28.25 -0.62
N PHE A 213 -29.70 27.63 -0.36
CA PHE A 213 -30.79 27.55 -1.34
C PHE A 213 -32.10 28.12 -0.80
N ILE A 214 -32.87 28.75 -1.70
CA ILE A 214 -34.22 29.21 -1.37
C ILE A 214 -35.17 28.04 -1.55
N VAL A 215 -35.72 27.54 -0.43
CA VAL A 215 -36.76 26.51 -0.45
C VAL A 215 -38.11 27.16 -0.70
N ALA A 216 -38.63 27.02 -1.92
CA ALA A 216 -39.96 27.55 -2.27
C ALA A 216 -41.11 26.75 -1.65
N LYS A 217 -40.90 25.46 -1.40
CA LYS A 217 -41.86 24.55 -0.77
C LYS A 217 -41.13 23.32 -0.21
N GLU A 218 -41.31 23.04 1.08
CA GLU A 218 -40.91 21.75 1.67
C GLU A 218 -41.99 20.72 1.34
N GLU A 219 -41.61 19.62 0.67
CA GLU A 219 -42.50 18.48 0.47
C GLU A 219 -42.29 17.45 1.58
N ASN A 220 -43.38 16.99 2.19
CA ASN A 220 -43.34 15.84 3.09
C ASN A 220 -42.94 14.57 2.31
N ILE A 221 -42.02 13.79 2.88
CA ILE A 221 -41.62 12.51 2.32
C ILE A 221 -42.75 11.50 2.55
N GLY A 222 -43.49 11.18 1.49
CA GLY A 222 -44.36 10.01 1.44
C GLY A 222 -43.56 8.74 1.12
N THR A 223 -44.14 7.58 1.40
CA THR A 223 -43.59 6.27 0.98
C THR A 223 -43.94 5.99 -0.48
N GLY A 224 -42.94 5.62 -1.30
CA GLY A 224 -43.10 5.16 -2.67
C GLY A 224 -43.43 6.24 -3.71
N GLY A 225 -43.11 5.93 -4.97
CA GLY A 225 -43.42 6.78 -6.12
C GLY A 225 -42.62 6.41 -7.37
N ASN A 226 -43.20 6.73 -8.53
CA ASN A 226 -42.55 6.56 -9.83
C ASN A 226 -41.95 7.86 -10.40
N GLN A 227 -41.87 8.91 -9.58
CA GLN A 227 -41.39 10.23 -10.00
C GLN A 227 -40.14 10.59 -9.22
N ASP A 228 -39.20 11.29 -9.85
CA ASP A 228 -38.03 11.82 -9.16
C ASP A 228 -38.49 12.74 -8.02
N ARG A 229 -37.85 12.59 -6.86
CA ARG A 229 -38.15 13.39 -5.66
C ARG A 229 -36.89 14.11 -5.24
N ILE A 230 -37.00 15.43 -5.11
CA ILE A 230 -35.94 16.29 -4.58
C ILE A 230 -36.49 16.97 -3.33
N ILE A 231 -35.92 16.66 -2.18
CA ILE A 231 -36.25 17.29 -0.90
C ILE A 231 -35.11 18.21 -0.50
N ARG A 232 -35.45 19.47 -0.22
CA ARG A 232 -34.51 20.52 0.15
C ARG A 232 -34.96 21.15 1.46
N SER A 233 -34.09 21.26 2.47
CA SER A 233 -34.38 22.01 3.70
C SER A 233 -33.19 22.84 4.18
N LYS A 234 -33.47 24.04 4.68
CA LYS A 234 -32.50 24.85 5.44
C LYS A 234 -32.29 24.31 6.87
N GLY A 235 -33.24 23.52 7.35
CA GLY A 235 -33.20 22.84 8.64
C GLY A 235 -32.66 21.42 8.51
N ASN A 236 -32.87 20.64 9.56
CA ASN A 236 -32.65 19.20 9.46
C ASN A 236 -33.73 18.57 8.57
N ILE A 237 -33.39 17.48 7.89
CA ILE A 237 -34.39 16.57 7.30
C ILE A 237 -34.55 15.39 8.26
N ASP A 238 -35.67 15.34 8.96
CA ASP A 238 -36.04 14.22 9.83
C ASP A 238 -37.17 13.43 9.15
N THR A 239 -36.85 12.25 8.62
CA THR A 239 -37.81 11.39 7.92
C THR A 239 -37.77 9.98 8.47
N SER A 240 -38.91 9.29 8.46
CA SER A 240 -38.93 7.90 8.92
C SER A 240 -38.31 6.98 7.88
N THR A 241 -38.89 6.82 6.70
CA THR A 241 -38.47 5.79 5.74
C THR A 241 -38.50 6.31 4.31
N ILE A 242 -37.40 6.12 3.59
CA ILE A 242 -37.29 6.32 2.14
C ILE A 242 -37.24 4.94 1.52
N GLN A 243 -38.34 4.53 0.89
CA GLN A 243 -38.44 3.20 0.31
C GLN A 243 -39.20 3.17 -1.01
N ASP A 244 -38.85 2.17 -1.84
CA ASP A 244 -39.60 1.77 -3.04
C ASP A 244 -39.73 2.87 -4.11
N PHE A 245 -38.74 3.75 -4.21
CA PHE A 245 -38.68 4.72 -5.30
C PHE A 245 -38.12 4.07 -6.56
N THR A 246 -38.95 3.93 -7.59
CA THR A 246 -38.52 3.37 -8.89
C THR A 246 -37.70 4.36 -9.71
N SER A 247 -37.73 5.64 -9.30
CA SER A 247 -37.04 6.82 -9.81
C SER A 247 -35.94 7.29 -8.83
N SER A 248 -35.45 8.51 -8.99
CA SER A 248 -34.40 9.11 -8.17
C SER A 248 -34.93 9.79 -6.92
N VAL A 249 -34.20 9.68 -5.81
CA VAL A 249 -34.45 10.43 -4.57
C VAL A 249 -33.21 11.25 -4.24
N SER A 250 -33.36 12.56 -4.13
CA SER A 250 -32.32 13.49 -3.70
C SER A 250 -32.72 14.19 -2.40
N LEU A 251 -31.87 14.12 -1.38
CA LEU A 251 -32.04 14.81 -0.10
C LEU A 251 -30.94 15.85 0.06
N LEU A 252 -31.29 17.12 0.22
CA LEU A 252 -30.34 18.21 0.38
C LEU A 252 -30.67 19.02 1.64
N SER A 253 -29.73 19.10 2.58
CA SER A 253 -29.91 19.84 3.84
C SER A 253 -28.74 20.75 4.16
N GLU A 254 -29.02 22.00 4.54
CA GLU A 254 -28.03 22.91 5.12
C GLU A 254 -27.65 22.54 6.58
N LYS A 255 -28.31 21.52 7.15
CA LYS A 255 -27.97 20.91 8.45
C LYS A 255 -27.91 19.39 8.31
N SER A 256 -28.35 18.65 9.33
CA SER A 256 -28.25 17.19 9.37
C SER A 256 -29.43 16.50 8.69
N ILE A 257 -29.22 15.27 8.24
CA ILE A 257 -30.27 14.40 7.69
C ILE A 257 -30.36 13.15 8.56
N ASN A 258 -31.54 12.89 9.12
CA ASN A 258 -31.84 11.71 9.92
C ASN A 258 -32.95 10.90 9.25
N THR A 259 -32.67 9.64 8.98
CA THR A 259 -33.63 8.69 8.41
C THR A 259 -33.67 7.41 9.26
N ASN A 260 -34.76 6.66 9.27
CA ASN A 260 -34.72 5.30 9.84
C ASN A 260 -34.23 4.29 8.81
N LYS A 261 -34.61 4.44 7.54
CA LYS A 261 -34.25 3.51 6.47
C LYS A 261 -34.18 4.18 5.10
N ILE A 262 -33.22 3.79 4.30
CA ILE A 262 -33.14 4.04 2.85
C ILE A 262 -33.07 2.68 2.14
N TYR A 263 -34.13 2.35 1.40
CA TYR A 263 -34.37 0.99 0.93
C TYR A 263 -34.94 0.93 -0.49
N ASN A 264 -34.56 -0.08 -1.29
CA ASN A 264 -35.19 -0.42 -2.58
C ASN A 264 -35.43 0.78 -3.52
N SER A 265 -34.51 1.75 -3.51
CA SER A 265 -34.60 2.96 -4.31
C SER A 265 -33.63 2.89 -5.48
N LYS A 266 -34.01 3.44 -6.64
CA LYS A 266 -33.21 3.30 -7.87
C LYS A 266 -31.93 4.15 -7.84
N ASN A 267 -32.10 5.45 -7.65
CA ASN A 267 -31.01 6.38 -7.45
C ASN A 267 -31.21 7.06 -6.10
N VAL A 268 -30.18 7.11 -5.27
CA VAL A 268 -30.20 7.85 -4.01
C VAL A 268 -29.03 8.81 -4.00
N ASP A 269 -29.32 10.09 -3.79
CA ASP A 269 -28.32 11.14 -3.60
C ASP A 269 -28.63 11.90 -2.30
N VAL A 270 -27.70 11.90 -1.36
CA VAL A 270 -27.86 12.57 -0.07
C VAL A 270 -26.72 13.56 0.12
N GLN A 271 -27.05 14.82 0.36
CA GLN A 271 -26.08 15.88 0.60
C GLN A 271 -26.46 16.67 1.85
N SER A 272 -25.51 16.80 2.79
CA SER A 272 -25.75 17.42 4.10
C SER A 272 -24.57 18.27 4.55
N ASN A 273 -24.83 19.52 4.96
CA ASN A 273 -23.84 20.36 5.63
C ASN A 273 -23.67 20.02 7.12
N GLY A 274 -24.55 19.20 7.68
CA GLY A 274 -24.42 18.58 8.99
C GLY A 274 -24.00 17.12 8.87
N GLY A 275 -24.43 16.28 9.81
CA GLY A 275 -24.23 14.83 9.76
C GLY A 275 -25.37 14.09 9.04
N PHE A 276 -25.11 12.87 8.59
CA PHE A 276 -26.13 11.96 8.08
C PHE A 276 -26.26 10.74 8.98
N THR A 277 -27.47 10.47 9.47
CA THR A 277 -27.77 9.26 10.24
C THR A 277 -28.89 8.47 9.56
N THR A 278 -28.69 7.16 9.39
CA THR A 278 -29.75 6.22 8.98
C THR A 278 -29.75 4.97 9.83
N GLY A 279 -30.88 4.28 9.97
CA GLY A 279 -30.91 2.95 10.57
C GLY A 279 -30.45 1.85 9.59
N GLN A 280 -30.89 1.88 8.32
CA GLN A 280 -30.52 0.89 7.31
C GLN A 280 -30.28 1.53 5.94
N LEU A 281 -29.28 1.02 5.22
CA LEU A 281 -28.93 1.45 3.87
C LEU A 281 -28.84 0.22 2.96
N GLN A 282 -29.96 -0.21 2.40
CA GLN A 282 -30.06 -1.56 1.83
C GLN A 282 -30.81 -1.64 0.50
N ASN A 283 -30.40 -2.56 -0.37
CA ASN A 283 -31.10 -2.92 -1.60
C ASN A 283 -31.33 -1.74 -2.56
N ASN A 284 -30.45 -0.74 -2.57
CA ASN A 284 -30.47 0.34 -3.57
C ASN A 284 -29.66 -0.11 -4.80
N ASP A 285 -30.12 -1.19 -5.45
CA ASP A 285 -29.32 -2.01 -6.35
C ASP A 285 -29.52 -1.74 -7.85
N LYS A 286 -30.35 -0.75 -8.20
CA LYS A 286 -30.74 -0.52 -9.60
C LYS A 286 -29.81 0.43 -10.36
N SER A 287 -29.10 1.34 -9.69
CA SER A 287 -28.23 2.31 -10.38
C SER A 287 -27.08 2.83 -9.52
N TYR A 288 -27.33 3.74 -8.57
CA TYR A 288 -26.29 4.29 -7.68
C TYR A 288 -26.82 4.73 -6.32
N LEU A 289 -25.90 4.79 -5.35
CA LEU A 289 -26.10 5.38 -4.03
C LEU A 289 -24.95 6.34 -3.74
N LYS A 290 -25.26 7.63 -3.59
CA LYS A 290 -24.30 8.68 -3.26
C LYS A 290 -24.69 9.37 -1.96
N ILE A 291 -23.73 9.50 -1.04
CA ILE A 291 -23.88 10.23 0.22
C ILE A 291 -22.68 11.16 0.38
N SER A 292 -22.94 12.43 0.64
CA SER A 292 -21.93 13.47 0.89
C SER A 292 -22.33 14.26 2.15
N SER A 293 -21.45 14.31 3.15
CA SER A 293 -21.75 14.95 4.44
C SER A 293 -20.56 15.71 5.00
N LEU A 294 -20.73 16.96 5.41
CA LEU A 294 -19.68 17.70 6.14
C LEU A 294 -19.45 17.16 7.56
N GLY A 295 -20.48 16.56 8.17
CA GLY A 295 -20.41 15.88 9.46
C GLY A 295 -20.27 14.37 9.32
N ASN A 296 -20.44 13.65 10.43
CA ASN A 296 -20.34 12.18 10.45
C ASN A 296 -21.44 11.51 9.62
N VAL A 297 -21.12 10.36 9.03
CA VAL A 297 -22.07 9.44 8.40
C VAL A 297 -22.23 8.23 9.30
N GLN A 298 -23.43 8.03 9.85
CA GLN A 298 -23.74 6.96 10.79
C GLN A 298 -24.87 6.06 10.27
N VAL A 299 -24.59 4.77 10.09
CA VAL A 299 -25.57 3.73 9.74
C VAL A 299 -25.79 2.82 10.96
N ASN A 300 -26.88 3.00 11.68
CA ASN A 300 -27.27 2.23 12.87
C ASN A 300 -27.82 0.83 12.51
N GLY A 301 -27.19 0.16 11.55
CA GLY A 301 -27.57 -1.13 11.03
C GLY A 301 -26.67 -1.53 9.88
N THR A 302 -27.22 -2.22 8.89
CA THR A 302 -26.45 -2.80 7.78
C THR A 302 -26.44 -1.88 6.55
N THR A 303 -25.27 -1.81 5.89
CA THR A 303 -25.10 -1.22 4.56
C THR A 303 -24.92 -2.35 3.55
N SER A 304 -25.97 -2.75 2.82
CA SER A 304 -25.89 -3.95 1.97
C SER A 304 -26.65 -3.93 0.67
N ASN A 305 -26.17 -4.69 -0.32
CA ASN A 305 -26.80 -4.85 -1.62
C ASN A 305 -27.08 -3.51 -2.32
N ASN A 306 -26.21 -2.51 -2.15
CA ASN A 306 -26.30 -1.27 -2.91
C ASN A 306 -25.43 -1.41 -4.17
N LEU A 307 -25.84 -0.78 -5.28
CA LEU A 307 -25.05 -0.74 -6.51
C LEU A 307 -24.31 0.60 -6.58
N ASN A 308 -23.03 0.59 -6.99
CA ASN A 308 -22.25 1.81 -7.25
C ASN A 308 -22.33 2.83 -6.11
N THR A 309 -21.81 2.42 -4.95
CA THR A 309 -21.94 3.16 -3.70
C THR A 309 -20.76 4.09 -3.49
N GLU A 310 -21.04 5.37 -3.27
CA GLU A 310 -20.08 6.41 -2.92
C GLU A 310 -20.54 7.10 -1.64
N ILE A 311 -19.72 7.05 -0.59
CA ILE A 311 -19.96 7.73 0.68
C ILE A 311 -18.74 8.59 0.98
N ILE A 312 -18.92 9.90 1.07
CA ILE A 312 -17.86 10.86 1.34
C ILE A 312 -18.25 11.70 2.56
N THR A 313 -17.35 11.80 3.53
CA THR A 313 -17.58 12.58 4.76
C THR A 313 -16.33 13.31 5.24
N ASN A 314 -16.50 14.57 5.66
CA ASN A 314 -15.46 15.32 6.40
C ASN A 314 -15.40 14.94 7.88
N GLY A 315 -16.33 14.10 8.35
CA GLY A 315 -16.31 13.47 9.66
C GLY A 315 -15.89 12.00 9.59
N SER A 316 -16.35 11.23 10.55
CA SER A 316 -16.18 9.78 10.61
C SER A 316 -17.31 9.05 9.87
N PHE A 317 -16.99 7.89 9.30
CA PHE A 317 -17.98 6.91 8.86
C PHE A 317 -18.15 5.83 9.94
N GLY A 318 -19.38 5.57 10.37
CA GLY A 318 -19.70 4.53 11.33
C GLY A 318 -20.87 3.67 10.87
N SER A 319 -20.74 2.35 10.97
CA SER A 319 -21.84 1.39 10.81
C SER A 319 -21.88 0.46 12.01
N THR A 320 -23.00 0.43 12.76
CA THR A 320 -23.12 -0.51 13.89
C THR A 320 -23.29 -1.96 13.42
N GLY A 321 -23.79 -2.16 12.20
CA GLY A 321 -23.90 -3.45 11.53
C GLY A 321 -22.76 -3.68 10.53
N VAL A 322 -23.03 -4.51 9.52
CA VAL A 322 -22.05 -4.93 8.51
C VAL A 322 -22.15 -4.07 7.25
N VAL A 323 -21.02 -3.85 6.59
CA VAL A 323 -20.95 -3.30 5.22
C VAL A 323 -20.72 -4.49 4.29
N GLN A 324 -21.78 -4.96 3.64
CA GLN A 324 -21.72 -6.24 2.94
C GLN A 324 -22.41 -6.31 1.57
N ASP A 325 -21.91 -7.18 0.70
CA ASP A 325 -22.56 -7.56 -0.57
C ASP A 325 -22.93 -6.36 -1.48
N ASN A 326 -22.22 -5.23 -1.35
CA ASN A 326 -22.41 -4.10 -2.27
C ASN A 326 -21.79 -4.44 -3.64
N LYS A 327 -22.51 -4.12 -4.71
CA LYS A 327 -22.21 -4.49 -6.10
C LYS A 327 -21.64 -3.28 -6.86
N GLY A 328 -20.97 -3.55 -7.97
CA GLY A 328 -20.31 -2.49 -8.74
C GLY A 328 -19.06 -2.03 -8.01
N PHE A 329 -18.94 -0.73 -7.75
CA PHE A 329 -17.92 -0.18 -6.84
C PHE A 329 -18.51 0.17 -5.47
N LEU A 330 -17.68 0.06 -4.44
CA LEU A 330 -17.94 0.61 -3.11
C LEU A 330 -16.80 1.53 -2.72
N THR A 331 -17.07 2.82 -2.60
CA THR A 331 -16.10 3.83 -2.16
C THR A 331 -16.59 4.50 -0.89
N ILE A 332 -15.82 4.41 0.18
CA ILE A 332 -16.08 5.12 1.44
C ILE A 332 -14.86 5.97 1.77
N GLN A 333 -15.07 7.27 1.90
CA GLN A 333 -14.03 8.26 2.21
C GLN A 333 -14.42 9.02 3.48
N SER A 334 -13.57 8.98 4.51
CA SER A 334 -13.80 9.68 5.78
C SER A 334 -12.57 10.45 6.23
N SER A 335 -12.71 11.75 6.48
CA SER A 335 -11.65 12.55 7.11
C SER A 335 -11.44 12.21 8.60
N GLY A 336 -12.40 11.51 9.22
CA GLY A 336 -12.29 10.93 10.55
C GLY A 336 -12.04 9.42 10.52
N ASN A 337 -12.56 8.72 11.52
CA ASN A 337 -12.43 7.26 11.62
C ASN A 337 -13.43 6.53 10.70
N TYR A 338 -13.07 5.31 10.32
CA TYR A 338 -13.98 4.30 9.80
C TYR A 338 -14.27 3.27 10.89
N GLU A 339 -15.54 3.05 11.22
CA GLU A 339 -15.98 1.97 12.10
C GLU A 339 -17.07 1.13 11.44
N SER A 340 -16.94 -0.20 11.48
CA SER A 340 -18.02 -1.10 11.06
C SER A 340 -18.08 -2.37 11.91
N GLY A 341 -19.15 -3.15 11.78
CA GLY A 341 -19.18 -4.54 12.20
C GLY A 341 -18.17 -5.36 11.41
N ASN A 342 -18.46 -5.61 10.13
CA ASN A 342 -17.62 -6.34 9.16
C ASN A 342 -17.55 -5.59 7.82
N LEU A 343 -16.53 -5.89 7.00
CA LEU A 343 -16.44 -5.49 5.59
C LEU A 343 -16.39 -6.75 4.71
N TYR A 344 -17.54 -7.17 4.17
CA TYR A 344 -17.72 -8.52 3.66
C TYR A 344 -18.35 -8.59 2.26
N GLY A 345 -17.80 -9.38 1.34
CA GLY A 345 -18.52 -9.74 0.10
C GLY A 345 -18.73 -8.59 -0.90
N ASN A 346 -18.09 -7.44 -0.70
CA ASN A 346 -18.25 -6.28 -1.58
C ASN A 346 -17.42 -6.45 -2.85
N THR A 347 -17.81 -5.77 -3.93
CA THR A 347 -17.07 -5.75 -5.20
C THR A 347 -16.33 -4.43 -5.36
N ASN A 348 -15.09 -4.45 -5.86
CA ASN A 348 -14.29 -3.25 -6.20
C ASN A 348 -14.32 -2.19 -5.09
N THR A 349 -13.79 -2.56 -3.93
CA THR A 349 -13.92 -1.79 -2.69
C THR A 349 -12.72 -0.87 -2.48
N THR A 350 -13.00 0.41 -2.24
CA THR A 350 -12.02 1.43 -1.86
C THR A 350 -12.43 2.06 -0.53
N ILE A 351 -11.57 1.97 0.48
CA ILE A 351 -11.74 2.65 1.77
C ILE A 351 -10.60 3.64 1.96
N LEU A 352 -10.95 4.91 2.15
CA LEU A 352 -10.02 6.00 2.44
C LEU A 352 -10.38 6.61 3.80
N SER A 353 -9.46 6.59 4.76
CA SER A 353 -9.71 7.12 6.11
C SER A 353 -8.51 7.88 6.66
N ASN A 354 -8.66 9.15 7.01
CA ASN A 354 -7.59 9.90 7.70
C ASN A 354 -7.48 9.54 9.19
N GLY A 355 -8.45 8.81 9.75
CA GLY A 355 -8.42 8.29 11.10
C GLY A 355 -8.05 6.81 11.17
N ASN A 356 -8.56 6.13 12.19
CA ASN A 356 -8.44 4.68 12.36
C ASN A 356 -9.48 3.94 11.51
N PHE A 357 -9.21 2.68 11.20
CA PHE A 357 -10.17 1.73 10.66
C PHE A 357 -10.39 0.62 11.68
N ILE A 358 -11.62 0.43 12.14
CA ILE A 358 -11.95 -0.53 13.20
C ILE A 358 -13.14 -1.39 12.76
N THR A 359 -12.96 -2.71 12.80
CA THR A 359 -14.08 -3.67 12.71
C THR A 359 -14.34 -4.27 14.09
N LYS A 360 -15.46 -3.91 14.74
CA LYS A 360 -15.74 -4.22 16.17
C LYS A 360 -15.82 -5.72 16.46
N ASN A 361 -16.34 -6.50 15.51
CA ASN A 361 -16.52 -7.94 15.63
C ASN A 361 -15.82 -8.72 14.50
N GLY A 362 -15.16 -8.03 13.58
CA GLY A 362 -15.39 -8.36 12.18
C GLY A 362 -14.21 -8.57 11.28
N LEU A 363 -14.56 -9.25 10.20
CA LEU A 363 -13.70 -9.77 9.17
C LEU A 363 -13.70 -8.77 8.02
N ILE A 364 -12.53 -8.58 7.42
CA ILE A 364 -12.39 -8.06 6.06
C ILE A 364 -12.31 -9.29 5.17
N GLN A 365 -13.44 -9.73 4.62
CA GLN A 365 -13.54 -11.04 3.98
C GLN A 365 -14.33 -11.07 2.68
N ASN A 366 -13.95 -11.98 1.77
CA ASN A 366 -14.70 -12.31 0.55
C ASN A 366 -14.95 -11.12 -0.38
N ASN A 367 -14.17 -10.04 -0.28
CA ASN A 367 -14.29 -8.92 -1.20
C ASN A 367 -13.71 -9.32 -2.58
N LYS A 368 -14.46 -9.02 -3.64
CA LYS A 368 -14.21 -9.45 -5.02
C LYS A 368 -13.67 -8.32 -5.90
N GLY A 369 -12.96 -8.67 -6.96
CA GLY A 369 -12.24 -7.74 -7.81
C GLY A 369 -10.99 -7.23 -7.09
N PHE A 370 -11.12 -6.06 -6.44
CA PHE A 370 -10.07 -5.50 -5.60
C PHE A 370 -10.61 -4.98 -4.27
N LEU A 371 -9.73 -4.97 -3.28
CA LEU A 371 -9.88 -4.32 -1.98
C LEU A 371 -8.69 -3.38 -1.81
N LYS A 372 -8.94 -2.07 -1.94
CA LYS A 372 -7.96 -1.01 -1.73
C LYS A 372 -8.29 -0.27 -0.45
N MET A 373 -7.33 -0.18 0.46
CA MET A 373 -7.49 0.56 1.71
C MET A 373 -6.32 1.51 1.91
N ASN A 374 -6.61 2.78 2.16
CA ASN A 374 -5.62 3.75 2.60
C ASN A 374 -6.10 4.38 3.92
N VAL A 375 -5.34 4.18 4.98
CA VAL A 375 -5.74 4.55 6.35
C VAL A 375 -4.59 5.27 7.04
N SER A 376 -4.72 6.55 7.39
CA SER A 376 -3.61 7.29 8.02
C SER A 376 -3.36 6.84 9.46
N GLY A 377 -4.40 6.40 10.18
CA GLY A 377 -4.31 5.87 11.54
C GLY A 377 -3.94 4.39 11.58
N THR A 378 -4.57 3.63 12.50
CA THR A 378 -4.37 2.18 12.68
C THR A 378 -5.52 1.38 12.07
N ILE A 379 -5.22 0.23 11.48
CA ILE A 379 -6.21 -0.78 11.09
C ILE A 379 -6.28 -1.83 12.20
N THR A 380 -7.45 -1.99 12.81
CA THR A 380 -7.73 -3.05 13.80
C THR A 380 -8.87 -3.93 13.29
N THR A 381 -8.56 -5.18 12.95
CA THR A 381 -9.52 -6.16 12.46
C THR A 381 -9.26 -7.56 13.01
N GLN A 382 -10.26 -8.44 12.98
CA GLN A 382 -10.02 -9.83 13.34
C GLN A 382 -9.28 -10.54 12.21
N ASN A 383 -9.83 -10.58 11.00
CA ASN A 383 -9.20 -11.31 9.89
C ASN A 383 -9.23 -10.50 8.59
N ILE A 384 -8.20 -10.68 7.76
CA ILE A 384 -8.11 -10.25 6.36
C ILE A 384 -8.06 -11.51 5.51
N TYR A 385 -9.21 -11.96 5.01
CA TYR A 385 -9.39 -13.35 4.59
C TYR A 385 -10.15 -13.54 3.28
N GLU A 386 -9.73 -14.48 2.42
CA GLU A 386 -10.49 -14.84 1.21
C GLU A 386 -10.86 -13.68 0.27
N ASN A 387 -10.15 -12.56 0.34
CA ASN A 387 -10.31 -11.46 -0.61
C ASN A 387 -9.54 -11.80 -1.89
N GLU A 388 -9.90 -11.17 -3.01
CA GLU A 388 -9.17 -11.35 -4.27
C GLU A 388 -7.88 -10.53 -4.28
N ASN A 389 -7.83 -9.38 -4.96
CA ASN A 389 -6.65 -8.52 -4.99
C ASN A 389 -6.70 -7.51 -3.83
N VAL A 390 -5.71 -7.55 -2.94
CA VAL A 390 -5.68 -6.73 -1.72
C VAL A 390 -4.50 -5.77 -1.75
N ASP A 391 -4.78 -4.48 -1.61
CA ASP A 391 -3.78 -3.43 -1.45
C ASP A 391 -4.14 -2.57 -0.23
N ILE A 392 -3.40 -2.75 0.87
CA ILE A 392 -3.62 -2.04 2.13
C ILE A 392 -2.39 -1.20 2.44
N LYS A 393 -2.59 0.13 2.53
CA LYS A 393 -1.60 1.09 3.03
C LYS A 393 -2.12 1.69 4.32
N VAL A 394 -1.32 1.61 5.39
CA VAL A 394 -1.67 2.18 6.70
C VAL A 394 -0.53 3.03 7.24
N GLY A 395 -0.81 4.26 7.66
CA GLY A 395 0.19 5.16 8.23
C GLY A 395 0.64 4.73 9.62
N GLY A 396 -0.29 4.22 10.43
CA GLY A 396 -0.02 3.62 11.73
C GLY A 396 0.27 2.12 11.67
N SER A 397 -0.26 1.39 12.65
CA SER A 397 -0.10 -0.06 12.77
C SER A 397 -1.23 -0.83 12.06
N LEU A 398 -0.95 -2.08 11.66
CA LEU A 398 -1.98 -3.06 11.27
C LEU A 398 -2.04 -4.15 12.33
N ILE A 399 -3.23 -4.36 12.90
CA ILE A 399 -3.50 -5.38 13.91
C ILE A 399 -4.57 -6.32 13.37
N ALA A 400 -4.17 -7.55 13.07
CA ALA A 400 -5.04 -8.63 12.60
C ALA A 400 -4.74 -9.96 13.31
N ASN A 401 -5.78 -10.73 13.63
CA ASN A 401 -5.60 -12.10 14.10
C ASN A 401 -5.19 -13.06 12.97
N GLN A 402 -5.71 -12.87 11.76
CA GLN A 402 -5.34 -13.72 10.63
C GLN A 402 -5.27 -12.90 9.35
N ILE A 403 -4.25 -13.16 8.54
CA ILE A 403 -4.16 -12.68 7.16
C ILE A 403 -3.93 -13.90 6.29
N GLY A 404 -4.94 -14.32 5.53
CA GLY A 404 -4.79 -15.57 4.80
C GLY A 404 -5.87 -15.93 3.80
N LYS A 405 -5.62 -16.98 3.02
CA LYS A 405 -6.48 -17.51 1.95
C LYS A 405 -6.97 -16.48 0.92
N ASN A 406 -6.29 -15.34 0.80
CA ASN A 406 -6.59 -14.38 -0.26
C ASN A 406 -6.23 -15.00 -1.62
N LYS A 407 -7.09 -14.82 -2.63
CA LYS A 407 -7.02 -15.52 -3.91
C LYS A 407 -6.17 -14.80 -4.95
N GLY A 408 -5.98 -13.49 -4.81
CA GLY A 408 -5.16 -12.65 -5.69
C GLY A 408 -3.96 -12.07 -4.94
N ASN A 409 -3.27 -11.13 -5.60
CA ASN A 409 -2.08 -10.51 -5.03
C ASN A 409 -2.41 -9.81 -3.70
N LEU A 410 -1.54 -9.96 -2.72
CA LEU A 410 -1.67 -9.32 -1.41
C LEU A 410 -0.49 -8.37 -1.20
N SER A 411 -0.79 -7.09 -1.04
CA SER A 411 0.15 -6.04 -0.68
C SER A 411 -0.32 -5.37 0.60
N ILE A 412 0.50 -5.41 1.65
CA ILE A 412 0.25 -4.71 2.92
C ILE A 412 1.48 -3.88 3.28
N MET A 413 1.29 -2.59 3.49
CA MET A 413 2.32 -1.65 3.94
C MET A 413 1.84 -0.92 5.17
N ALA A 414 2.58 -1.00 6.27
CA ALA A 414 2.31 -0.26 7.50
C ALA A 414 3.49 0.65 7.86
N GLY A 415 3.22 1.92 8.15
CA GLY A 415 4.25 2.87 8.61
C GLY A 415 4.79 2.53 10.00
N GLU A 416 4.04 1.77 10.80
CA GLU A 416 4.51 1.25 12.09
C GLU A 416 4.60 -0.28 12.12
N ASN A 417 3.87 -0.93 13.03
CA ASN A 417 3.97 -2.37 13.26
C ASN A 417 2.93 -3.13 12.45
N ILE A 418 3.28 -4.32 12.01
CA ILE A 418 2.31 -5.33 11.56
C ILE A 418 2.24 -6.41 12.62
N THR A 419 1.06 -6.56 13.20
CA THR A 419 0.76 -7.59 14.20
C THR A 419 -0.24 -8.54 13.58
N ALA A 420 0.26 -9.67 13.08
CA ALA A 420 -0.51 -10.68 12.37
C ALA A 420 -0.30 -12.01 13.06
N SER A 421 -1.33 -12.48 13.73
CA SER A 421 -1.24 -13.73 14.47
C SER A 421 -0.96 -14.90 13.52
N ASP A 422 -1.80 -15.17 12.53
CA ASP A 422 -1.60 -16.28 11.56
C ASP A 422 -1.46 -15.75 10.12
N LEU A 423 -0.54 -16.34 9.37
CA LEU A 423 -0.19 -15.94 8.01
C LEU A 423 -0.23 -17.16 7.07
N HIS A 424 -1.39 -17.39 6.45
CA HIS A 424 -1.65 -18.60 5.66
C HIS A 424 -2.00 -18.26 4.22
N TYR A 425 -1.15 -18.66 3.27
CA TYR A 425 -1.38 -18.40 1.85
C TYR A 425 -1.48 -19.69 1.06
N HIS A 426 -2.01 -19.58 -0.14
CA HIS A 426 -2.08 -20.71 -1.04
C HIS A 426 -1.40 -20.33 -2.35
N ASP A 427 -2.09 -19.68 -3.27
CA ASP A 427 -1.63 -19.63 -4.66
C ASP A 427 -1.23 -18.22 -5.15
N ASN A 428 -1.02 -17.26 -4.24
CA ASN A 428 -0.84 -15.85 -4.57
C ASN A 428 0.52 -15.26 -4.16
N GLU A 429 0.94 -14.19 -4.86
CA GLU A 429 2.08 -13.38 -4.43
C GLU A 429 1.71 -12.52 -3.22
N VAL A 430 2.60 -12.51 -2.24
CA VAL A 430 2.41 -11.79 -0.98
C VAL A 430 3.59 -10.86 -0.74
N TYR A 431 3.27 -9.60 -0.52
CA TYR A 431 4.20 -8.55 -0.14
C TYR A 431 3.73 -7.87 1.14
N ILE A 432 4.56 -7.91 2.17
CA ILE A 432 4.28 -7.29 3.47
C ILE A 432 5.48 -6.41 3.84
N GLN A 433 5.22 -5.17 4.24
CA GLN A 433 6.23 -4.24 4.69
C GLN A 433 5.81 -3.52 5.97
N ALA A 434 6.66 -3.54 6.99
CA ALA A 434 6.44 -2.85 8.26
C ALA A 434 7.57 -1.82 8.52
N GLY A 435 7.22 -0.55 8.71
CA GLY A 435 8.16 0.53 9.06
C GLY A 435 8.72 0.43 10.48
N LYS A 436 8.17 -0.45 11.31
CA LYS A 436 8.77 -0.85 12.60
C LYS A 436 8.86 -2.36 12.64
N ASN A 437 8.09 -3.03 13.49
CA ASN A 437 8.23 -4.47 13.72
C ASN A 437 7.16 -5.28 12.99
N TYR A 438 7.51 -6.49 12.58
CA TYR A 438 6.56 -7.54 12.26
C TYR A 438 6.48 -8.53 13.42
N ASN A 439 5.28 -8.71 13.99
CA ASN A 439 5.05 -9.60 15.14
C ASN A 439 3.91 -10.58 14.87
N SER A 440 4.21 -11.88 14.93
CA SER A 440 3.19 -12.90 15.15
C SER A 440 2.97 -13.11 16.65
N VAL A 441 1.73 -12.89 17.11
CA VAL A 441 1.39 -12.78 18.54
C VAL A 441 1.37 -14.12 19.28
N SER A 442 1.58 -15.26 18.60
CA SER A 442 1.61 -16.56 19.30
C SER A 442 2.60 -17.54 18.68
N LYS A 443 3.23 -18.32 19.55
CA LYS A 443 4.17 -19.41 19.21
C LYS A 443 3.52 -20.51 18.37
N ASP A 444 2.21 -20.69 18.50
CA ASP A 444 1.45 -21.71 17.75
C ASP A 444 1.14 -21.27 16.32
N LYS A 445 1.45 -20.03 15.96
CA LYS A 445 1.02 -19.43 14.71
C LYS A 445 2.13 -19.39 13.68
N LYS A 446 1.72 -19.52 12.43
CA LYS A 446 2.56 -20.05 11.37
C LYS A 446 2.59 -19.07 10.19
N ILE A 447 3.73 -19.03 9.53
CA ILE A 447 3.87 -18.53 8.17
C ILE A 447 3.93 -19.77 7.29
N GLU A 448 2.77 -20.14 6.74
CA GLU A 448 2.63 -21.43 6.06
C GLU A 448 1.83 -21.41 4.75
N GLY A 449 2.09 -22.45 3.96
CA GLY A 449 1.27 -22.80 2.81
C GLY A 449 1.50 -21.97 1.57
N ASN A 450 2.38 -20.96 1.57
CA ASN A 450 2.63 -20.15 0.38
C ASN A 450 3.19 -21.03 -0.75
N LYS A 451 2.51 -21.06 -1.90
CA LYS A 451 2.92 -21.83 -3.10
C LYS A 451 3.52 -20.95 -4.20
N SER A 452 3.48 -19.62 -4.08
CA SER A 452 3.97 -18.66 -5.07
C SER A 452 5.21 -17.92 -4.57
N LYS A 453 5.12 -16.62 -4.25
CA LYS A 453 6.20 -15.81 -3.68
C LYS A 453 5.71 -15.13 -2.41
N LEU A 454 6.52 -15.19 -1.35
CA LEU A 454 6.33 -14.45 -0.11
C LEU A 454 7.50 -13.49 0.08
N THR A 455 7.20 -12.22 0.32
CA THR A 455 8.17 -11.19 0.68
C THR A 455 7.68 -10.45 1.93
N ILE A 456 8.50 -10.48 2.98
CA ILE A 456 8.27 -9.72 4.22
C ILE A 456 9.50 -8.87 4.51
N LEU A 457 9.30 -7.55 4.63
CA LEU A 457 10.35 -6.58 4.91
C LEU A 457 9.99 -5.81 6.19
N THR A 458 10.94 -5.65 7.10
CA THR A 458 10.71 -4.91 8.35
C THR A 458 11.92 -4.05 8.73
N GLU A 459 11.70 -2.78 9.05
CA GLU A 459 12.78 -1.85 9.47
C GLU A 459 13.23 -2.08 10.93
N GLY A 460 12.35 -2.63 11.75
CA GLY A 460 12.60 -3.06 13.12
C GLY A 460 12.81 -4.56 13.21
N ASN A 461 12.26 -5.18 14.24
CA ASN A 461 12.41 -6.62 14.47
C ASN A 461 11.37 -7.44 13.72
N PHE A 462 11.77 -8.64 13.31
CA PHE A 462 10.89 -9.70 12.84
C PHE A 462 10.74 -10.76 13.92
N SER A 463 9.51 -11.07 14.32
CA SER A 463 9.19 -12.16 15.25
C SER A 463 8.04 -13.01 14.70
N SER A 464 8.25 -14.32 14.58
CA SER A 464 7.24 -15.29 14.15
C SER A 464 7.24 -16.57 14.98
N GLY A 465 6.15 -17.34 14.93
CA GLY A 465 6.15 -18.74 15.36
C GLY A 465 6.93 -19.59 14.37
N GLU A 466 6.29 -20.51 13.65
CA GLU A 466 7.00 -21.33 12.66
C GLU A 466 6.90 -20.75 11.23
N ILE A 467 7.97 -20.87 10.44
CA ILE A 467 7.97 -20.68 8.99
C ILE A 467 8.01 -22.06 8.36
N LEU A 468 6.87 -22.55 7.87
CA LEU A 468 6.78 -23.95 7.44
C LEU A 468 5.97 -24.24 6.18
N SER A 469 6.32 -25.35 5.54
CA SER A 469 5.54 -25.94 4.44
C SER A 469 5.27 -24.96 3.28
N ASN A 470 6.17 -24.00 3.05
CA ASN A 470 6.09 -23.13 1.89
C ASN A 470 6.67 -23.86 0.68
N SER A 471 5.89 -23.92 -0.39
CA SER A 471 6.30 -24.48 -1.69
C SER A 471 6.62 -23.41 -2.73
N GLY A 472 6.42 -22.14 -2.36
CA GLY A 472 6.86 -20.94 -3.05
C GLY A 472 8.21 -20.41 -2.56
N ASP A 473 8.75 -19.41 -3.24
CA ASP A 473 9.96 -18.71 -2.80
C ASP A 473 9.63 -17.80 -1.61
N VAL A 474 10.45 -17.86 -0.56
CA VAL A 474 10.27 -17.07 0.67
C VAL A 474 11.45 -16.13 0.83
N PHE A 475 11.17 -14.83 0.94
CA PHE A 475 12.13 -13.78 1.25
C PHE A 475 11.68 -13.01 2.47
N ILE A 476 12.48 -13.03 3.55
CA ILE A 476 12.20 -12.27 4.77
C ILE A 476 13.46 -11.51 5.17
N GLN A 477 13.32 -10.21 5.38
CA GLN A 477 14.41 -9.34 5.79
C GLN A 477 14.00 -8.46 6.97
N SER A 478 14.91 -8.35 7.95
CA SER A 478 14.77 -7.54 9.15
C SER A 478 15.99 -6.62 9.33
N ASN A 479 15.78 -5.31 9.45
CA ASN A 479 16.86 -4.39 9.82
C ASN A 479 17.13 -4.39 11.34
N GLY A 480 16.31 -5.09 12.13
CA GLY A 480 16.54 -5.40 13.53
C GLY A 480 16.89 -6.87 13.74
N ASN A 481 16.41 -7.44 14.85
CA ASN A 481 16.55 -8.86 15.15
C ASN A 481 15.56 -9.70 14.33
N PHE A 482 15.90 -10.95 14.09
CA PHE A 482 15.03 -11.95 13.50
C PHE A 482 14.85 -13.10 14.49
N THR A 483 13.61 -13.35 14.89
CA THR A 483 13.25 -14.47 15.76
C THR A 483 12.15 -15.30 15.10
N ALA A 484 12.38 -16.61 15.00
CA ALA A 484 11.36 -17.58 14.62
C ALA A 484 11.38 -18.76 15.60
N ASN A 485 10.23 -19.33 15.91
CA ASN A 485 10.16 -20.58 16.67
C ASN A 485 10.79 -21.73 15.88
N GLY A 486 10.47 -21.89 14.59
CA GLY A 486 11.04 -22.95 13.75
C GLY A 486 11.02 -22.63 12.26
N ILE A 487 11.86 -23.31 11.47
CA ILE A 487 11.96 -23.13 10.02
C ILE A 487 11.94 -24.52 9.37
N ASN A 488 10.77 -24.95 8.90
CA ASN A 488 10.48 -26.37 8.69
C ASN A 488 9.86 -26.66 7.32
N ASN A 489 10.33 -27.69 6.61
CA ASN A 489 9.63 -28.25 5.43
C ASN A 489 9.42 -27.27 4.25
N ASN A 490 10.32 -26.30 4.04
CA ASN A 490 10.22 -25.37 2.90
C ASN A 490 10.86 -25.99 1.64
N GLN A 491 10.07 -26.10 0.57
CA GLN A 491 10.42 -26.91 -0.62
C GLN A 491 11.16 -26.14 -1.72
N LYS A 492 11.11 -24.81 -1.70
CA LYS A 492 11.77 -23.89 -2.64
C LYS A 492 12.77 -22.98 -1.92
N SER A 493 13.34 -22.01 -2.62
CA SER A 493 14.34 -21.11 -2.05
C SER A 493 13.74 -20.33 -0.89
N ILE A 494 14.42 -20.38 0.25
CA ILE A 494 14.09 -19.60 1.44
C ILE A 494 15.29 -18.73 1.78
N ARG A 495 15.09 -17.41 1.79
CA ARG A 495 16.13 -16.41 2.04
C ARG A 495 15.70 -15.57 3.23
N LEU A 496 16.43 -15.71 4.33
CA LEU A 496 16.15 -15.03 5.59
C LEU A 496 17.37 -14.18 5.96
N SER A 497 17.15 -12.91 6.27
CA SER A 497 18.24 -11.98 6.60
C SER A 497 17.91 -11.09 7.79
N SER A 498 18.94 -10.78 8.58
CA SER A 498 18.87 -9.78 9.64
C SER A 498 20.12 -8.92 9.76
N VAL A 499 19.96 -7.65 10.16
CA VAL A 499 21.09 -6.82 10.62
C VAL A 499 21.44 -7.16 12.07
N GLY A 500 20.43 -7.33 12.92
CA GLY A 500 20.57 -7.73 14.31
C GLY A 500 20.85 -9.23 14.47
N GLU A 501 20.46 -9.79 15.61
CA GLU A 501 20.60 -11.22 15.87
C GLU A 501 19.62 -12.06 15.04
N PHE A 502 19.96 -13.31 14.77
CA PHE A 502 19.07 -14.30 14.18
C PHE A 502 18.91 -15.46 15.13
N ILE A 503 17.68 -15.73 15.57
CA ILE A 503 17.35 -16.76 16.54
C ILE A 503 16.28 -17.69 15.97
N SER A 504 16.58 -18.98 15.96
CA SER A 504 15.57 -20.04 15.84
C SER A 504 15.41 -20.75 17.20
N GLU A 505 14.27 -20.56 17.85
CA GLU A 505 14.01 -21.05 19.23
C GLU A 505 13.83 -22.58 19.30
N GLU A 506 13.55 -23.25 18.18
CA GLU A 506 13.37 -24.69 18.07
C GLU A 506 14.23 -25.31 16.96
N GLN A 507 13.62 -25.83 15.90
CA GLN A 507 14.28 -26.65 14.90
C GLN A 507 14.29 -25.99 13.53
N VAL A 508 15.36 -26.25 12.79
CA VAL A 508 15.50 -25.96 11.36
C VAL A 508 15.62 -27.29 10.63
N ILE A 509 14.56 -27.72 9.95
CA ILE A 509 14.43 -29.09 9.40
C ILE A 509 13.79 -29.13 8.00
N THR A 510 14.24 -30.05 7.15
CA THR A 510 13.64 -30.33 5.83
C THR A 510 13.52 -29.10 4.91
N ASN A 511 14.54 -28.25 4.84
CA ASN A 511 14.57 -27.10 3.92
C ASN A 511 15.48 -27.35 2.71
N LYS A 512 15.07 -26.89 1.53
CA LYS A 512 15.91 -26.92 0.32
C LYS A 512 16.35 -25.51 -0.07
N ASN A 513 17.59 -25.33 -0.53
CA ASN A 513 18.07 -24.04 -1.04
C ASN A 513 17.87 -22.88 -0.04
N MET A 514 18.12 -23.15 1.25
CA MET A 514 17.97 -22.16 2.32
C MET A 514 19.20 -21.26 2.39
N MET A 515 19.00 -19.96 2.48
CA MET A 515 20.03 -18.96 2.71
C MET A 515 19.66 -18.14 3.94
N ILE A 516 20.43 -18.27 5.01
CA ILE A 516 20.29 -17.47 6.22
C ILE A 516 21.52 -16.58 6.35
N SER A 517 21.31 -15.29 6.54
CA SER A 517 22.39 -14.33 6.77
C SER A 517 22.05 -13.39 7.92
N SER A 518 23.06 -13.06 8.72
CA SER A 518 22.92 -12.08 9.80
C SER A 518 24.21 -11.30 9.97
N GLN A 519 24.16 -9.98 10.15
CA GLN A 519 25.34 -9.21 10.57
C GLN A 519 25.63 -9.42 12.08
N GLY A 520 24.64 -9.89 12.85
CA GLY A 520 24.75 -10.26 14.24
C GLY A 520 25.11 -11.73 14.47
N ASN A 521 24.74 -12.22 15.67
CA ASN A 521 24.88 -13.63 16.04
C ASN A 521 23.78 -14.46 15.37
N ILE A 522 24.10 -15.70 14.99
CA ILE A 522 23.11 -16.70 14.59
C ILE A 522 23.06 -17.79 15.65
N THR A 523 21.88 -17.99 16.24
CA THR A 523 21.64 -19.03 17.25
C THR A 523 20.52 -19.95 16.80
N PHE A 524 20.81 -21.23 16.65
CA PHE A 524 19.81 -22.26 16.41
C PHE A 524 19.78 -23.25 17.56
N LYS A 525 18.61 -23.49 18.14
CA LYS A 525 18.54 -24.55 19.15
C LYS A 525 18.89 -25.91 18.54
N LYS A 526 18.39 -26.24 17.34
CA LYS A 526 18.75 -27.47 16.61
C LYS A 526 18.67 -27.30 15.08
N ILE A 527 19.65 -27.82 14.34
CA ILE A 527 19.55 -28.06 12.89
C ILE A 527 19.43 -29.56 12.66
N PHE A 528 18.33 -30.01 12.08
CA PHE A 528 18.07 -31.43 11.88
C PHE A 528 17.66 -31.76 10.46
N ASP A 529 17.91 -33.02 10.10
CA ASP A 529 17.36 -33.85 9.03
C ASP A 529 16.89 -33.14 7.76
N GLN A 530 17.52 -33.52 6.65
CA GLN A 530 17.07 -33.22 5.29
C GLN A 530 17.10 -31.74 4.90
N ASN A 531 17.89 -30.89 5.58
CA ASN A 531 18.28 -29.64 4.95
C ASN A 531 19.29 -29.93 3.83
N THR A 532 19.01 -29.46 2.62
CA THR A 532 19.87 -29.69 1.44
C THR A 532 20.24 -28.38 0.77
N ASP A 533 21.48 -28.28 0.31
CA ASP A 533 21.99 -27.15 -0.49
C ASP A 533 21.76 -25.79 0.21
N SER A 534 22.07 -25.75 1.51
CA SER A 534 21.78 -24.61 2.37
C SER A 534 23.04 -23.83 2.73
N PHE A 535 22.90 -22.53 2.93
CA PHE A 535 23.96 -21.61 3.29
C PHE A 535 23.56 -20.77 4.51
N VAL A 536 24.44 -20.71 5.51
CA VAL A 536 24.25 -19.90 6.72
C VAL A 536 25.49 -19.03 6.92
N SER A 537 25.32 -17.72 7.11
CA SER A 537 26.43 -16.79 7.34
C SER A 537 26.16 -15.82 8.49
N SER A 538 26.99 -15.87 9.52
CA SER A 538 26.97 -14.94 10.65
C SER A 538 28.12 -13.94 10.56
N GLY A 539 27.82 -12.65 10.71
CA GLY A 539 28.78 -11.56 10.86
C GLY A 539 29.46 -11.54 12.23
N LYS A 540 28.99 -12.34 13.20
CA LYS A 540 29.61 -12.52 14.51
C LYS A 540 29.77 -14.01 14.82
N ASN A 541 29.01 -14.53 15.79
CA ASN A 541 29.11 -15.91 16.23
C ASN A 541 27.97 -16.75 15.66
N PHE A 542 28.27 -17.99 15.34
CA PHE A 542 27.28 -19.03 15.07
C PHE A 542 27.24 -20.00 16.25
N GLU A 543 26.06 -20.25 16.82
CA GLU A 543 25.85 -21.26 17.84
C GLU A 543 24.70 -22.20 17.45
N SER A 544 24.96 -23.51 17.56
CA SER A 544 23.93 -24.53 17.40
C SER A 544 23.99 -25.58 18.51
N GLY A 545 22.82 -26.06 18.95
CA GLY A 545 22.74 -27.20 19.88
C GLY A 545 23.16 -28.52 19.24
N LYS A 546 22.47 -28.96 18.17
CA LYS A 546 22.82 -30.19 17.41
C LYS A 546 22.74 -29.90 15.91
N MET A 547 23.56 -30.61 15.13
CA MET A 547 23.55 -30.56 13.67
C MET A 547 23.57 -32.00 13.13
N GLN A 548 22.43 -32.49 12.64
CA GLN A 548 22.30 -33.89 12.23
C GLN A 548 21.56 -34.06 10.91
N GLY A 549 22.00 -34.99 10.06
CA GLY A 549 21.22 -35.46 8.92
C GLY A 549 21.09 -34.47 7.74
N ASN A 550 22.01 -33.51 7.60
CA ASN A 550 21.94 -32.48 6.56
C ASN A 550 22.88 -32.77 5.38
N SER A 551 22.57 -32.34 4.16
CA SER A 551 23.43 -32.54 2.99
C SER A 551 23.84 -31.22 2.34
N ASN A 552 25.11 -31.08 1.96
CA ASN A 552 25.63 -29.88 1.28
C ASN A 552 25.33 -28.56 2.01
N VAL A 553 25.39 -28.57 3.34
CA VAL A 553 25.18 -27.35 4.14
C VAL A 553 26.51 -26.62 4.29
N THR A 554 26.52 -25.31 4.04
CA THR A 554 27.66 -24.44 4.32
C THR A 554 27.31 -23.49 5.47
N VAL A 555 28.14 -23.45 6.51
CA VAL A 555 28.02 -22.50 7.62
C VAL A 555 29.31 -21.68 7.70
N LYS A 556 29.18 -20.36 7.69
CA LYS A 556 30.30 -19.43 7.89
C LYS A 556 30.03 -18.53 9.10
N ALA A 557 31.06 -18.29 9.91
CA ALA A 557 31.04 -17.32 11.01
C ALA A 557 32.31 -16.45 10.97
N VAL A 558 32.20 -15.18 11.37
CA VAL A 558 33.36 -14.29 11.49
C VAL A 558 34.15 -14.60 12.77
N ASN A 559 33.48 -14.80 13.90
CA ASN A 559 34.14 -14.94 15.20
C ASN A 559 34.22 -16.39 15.67
N GLU A 560 33.18 -16.91 16.31
CA GLU A 560 33.16 -18.29 16.81
C GLU A 560 32.06 -19.09 16.12
N LEU A 561 32.36 -20.34 15.77
CA LEU A 561 31.38 -21.33 15.37
C LEU A 561 31.34 -22.43 16.42
N LYS A 562 30.19 -22.57 17.09
CA LYS A 562 30.01 -23.50 18.19
C LYS A 562 28.88 -24.50 17.90
N VAL A 563 29.18 -25.78 18.01
CA VAL A 563 28.20 -26.87 17.99
C VAL A 563 28.25 -27.60 19.32
N GLN A 564 27.32 -27.28 20.22
CA GLN A 564 27.35 -27.73 21.62
C GLN A 564 27.11 -29.23 21.81
N GLY A 565 26.52 -29.90 20.82
CA GLY A 565 26.11 -31.29 20.89
C GLY A 565 26.70 -32.14 19.77
N LEU A 566 25.86 -33.02 19.22
CA LEU A 566 26.27 -33.99 18.21
C LEU A 566 26.22 -33.40 16.80
N PHE A 567 27.36 -33.44 16.10
CA PHE A 567 27.50 -33.21 14.66
C PHE A 567 27.57 -34.56 13.93
N TYR A 568 26.46 -35.00 13.35
CA TYR A 568 26.28 -36.38 12.87
C TYR A 568 25.63 -36.51 11.50
N ASN A 569 26.19 -37.35 10.63
CA ASN A 569 25.63 -37.68 9.32
C ASN A 569 25.30 -36.43 8.48
N ASN A 570 26.28 -35.54 8.29
CA ASN A 570 26.11 -34.30 7.53
C ASN A 570 26.89 -34.33 6.19
N PRO A 571 26.53 -35.20 5.21
CA PRO A 571 27.32 -35.36 3.99
C PRO A 571 27.55 -34.05 3.22
N GLY A 572 28.77 -33.83 2.74
CA GLY A 572 29.10 -32.65 1.92
C GLY A 572 29.09 -31.31 2.68
N THR A 573 28.97 -31.33 4.01
CA THR A 573 28.86 -30.12 4.82
C THR A 573 30.20 -29.41 4.97
N ARG A 574 30.16 -28.08 4.93
CA ARG A 574 31.31 -27.18 5.03
C ARG A 574 31.10 -26.22 6.20
N LEU A 575 32.00 -26.25 7.19
CA LEU A 575 31.98 -25.33 8.32
C LEU A 575 33.22 -24.43 8.27
N PHE A 576 33.02 -23.12 8.39
CA PHE A 576 34.09 -22.14 8.32
C PHE A 576 33.97 -21.09 9.44
N SER A 577 35.09 -20.75 10.07
CA SER A 577 35.17 -19.64 11.02
C SER A 577 36.49 -18.88 10.87
N ARG A 578 36.48 -17.53 10.83
CA ARG A 578 37.73 -16.74 10.92
C ARG A 578 38.32 -16.73 12.34
N GLY A 579 37.54 -17.13 13.35
CA GLY A 579 38.06 -17.34 14.69
C GLY A 579 38.05 -18.82 15.07
N ASN A 580 37.38 -19.13 16.17
CA ASN A 580 37.41 -20.48 16.75
C ASN A 580 36.30 -21.35 16.17
N ILE A 581 36.55 -22.66 16.14
CA ILE A 581 35.52 -23.69 16.01
C ILE A 581 35.53 -24.56 17.26
N VAL A 582 34.40 -24.66 17.94
CA VAL A 582 34.22 -25.48 19.16
C VAL A 582 33.09 -26.48 18.93
N MET A 583 33.39 -27.78 18.98
CA MET A 583 32.41 -28.83 18.74
C MET A 583 32.43 -29.84 19.87
N GLN A 584 31.29 -30.37 20.30
CA GLN A 584 31.31 -31.43 21.31
C GLN A 584 31.72 -32.77 20.69
N LYS A 585 30.91 -33.31 19.77
CA LYS A 585 31.14 -34.64 19.17
C LYS A 585 30.91 -34.61 17.66
N ILE A 586 31.88 -35.17 16.90
CA ILE A 586 31.85 -35.27 15.44
C ILE A 586 31.80 -36.76 15.06
N GLU A 587 30.68 -37.23 14.53
CA GLU A 587 30.46 -38.67 14.36
C GLU A 587 29.75 -39.05 13.04
N ASN A 588 30.21 -40.12 12.38
CA ASN A 588 29.55 -40.70 11.19
C ASN A 588 29.25 -39.67 10.07
N ASN A 589 30.16 -38.74 9.81
CA ASN A 589 30.02 -37.81 8.69
C ASN A 589 30.79 -38.32 7.46
N ASP A 590 30.34 -37.93 6.27
CA ASP A 590 30.98 -38.27 4.99
C ASP A 590 31.28 -36.99 4.19
N ASN A 591 32.49 -36.85 3.63
CA ASN A 591 32.89 -35.70 2.81
C ASN A 591 32.62 -34.34 3.48
N VAL A 592 33.10 -34.17 4.72
CA VAL A 592 32.94 -32.93 5.50
C VAL A 592 34.22 -32.13 5.52
N THR A 593 34.10 -30.80 5.40
CA THR A 593 35.23 -29.87 5.54
C THR A 593 34.98 -28.89 6.69
N ILE A 594 35.94 -28.78 7.60
CA ILE A 594 35.89 -27.86 8.74
C ILE A 594 37.14 -26.99 8.73
N VAL A 595 36.99 -25.67 8.72
CA VAL A 595 38.11 -24.72 8.65
C VAL A 595 37.96 -23.67 9.75
N ALA A 596 38.86 -23.70 10.73
CA ALA A 596 39.03 -22.67 11.74
C ALA A 596 40.32 -21.89 11.44
N GLU A 597 40.24 -20.57 11.21
CA GLU A 597 41.46 -19.78 11.00
C GLU A 597 42.26 -19.53 12.29
N LYS A 598 41.62 -19.69 13.46
CA LYS A 598 42.29 -19.75 14.77
C LYS A 598 42.23 -21.18 15.32
N ASN A 599 41.54 -21.39 16.44
CA ASN A 599 41.58 -22.64 17.18
C ASN A 599 40.46 -23.60 16.78
N PHE A 600 40.76 -24.89 16.74
CA PHE A 600 39.78 -25.96 16.63
C PHE A 600 39.79 -26.81 17.90
N ASN A 601 38.65 -26.90 18.58
CA ASN A 601 38.46 -27.68 19.79
C ASN A 601 37.32 -28.69 19.63
N ALA A 602 37.57 -29.97 19.90
CA ALA A 602 36.52 -30.98 19.99
C ALA A 602 36.70 -31.97 21.15
N GLU A 603 35.61 -32.55 21.67
CA GLU A 603 35.76 -33.66 22.63
C GLU A 603 36.09 -34.96 21.91
N SER A 604 35.40 -35.28 20.82
CA SER A 604 35.65 -36.53 20.08
C SER A 604 35.37 -36.45 18.58
N ILE A 605 36.15 -37.21 17.80
CA ILE A 605 36.02 -37.40 16.35
C ILE A 605 35.98 -38.91 16.05
N ILE A 606 34.82 -39.44 15.68
CA ILE A 606 34.57 -40.89 15.63
C ILE A 606 33.92 -41.31 14.30
N ASN A 607 34.39 -42.39 13.68
CA ASN A 607 33.71 -43.06 12.54
C ASN A 607 33.40 -42.17 11.31
N ASN A 608 34.18 -41.13 11.04
CA ASN A 608 33.97 -40.27 9.87
C ASN A 608 34.68 -40.83 8.63
N ARG A 609 34.15 -40.52 7.44
CA ARG A 609 34.75 -40.82 6.14
C ARG A 609 35.04 -39.51 5.40
N ASP A 610 36.22 -39.39 4.81
CA ASP A 610 36.60 -38.22 4.00
C ASP A 610 36.40 -36.88 4.74
N LEU A 611 36.80 -36.85 6.03
CA LEU A 611 36.74 -35.66 6.89
C LEU A 611 38.04 -34.85 6.76
N LEU A 612 37.91 -33.56 6.42
CA LEU A 612 38.98 -32.59 6.35
C LEU A 612 38.82 -31.55 7.48
N ILE A 613 39.85 -31.40 8.32
CA ILE A 613 39.89 -30.37 9.35
C ILE A 613 41.13 -29.50 9.15
N CYS A 614 40.94 -28.18 9.14
CA CYS A 614 41.99 -27.19 9.11
C CYS A 614 41.92 -26.30 10.37
N ALA A 615 43.02 -26.19 11.11
CA ALA A 615 43.16 -25.27 12.23
C ALA A 615 44.34 -24.31 11.98
N GLY A 616 44.12 -23.02 12.14
CA GLY A 616 45.16 -22.02 11.91
C GLY A 616 46.07 -21.76 13.11
N ASP A 617 45.61 -22.05 14.31
CA ASP A 617 46.39 -21.95 15.56
C ASP A 617 46.34 -23.31 16.30
N ASP A 618 45.63 -23.38 17.44
CA ASP A 618 45.61 -24.59 18.27
C ASP A 618 44.62 -25.63 17.73
N PHE A 619 45.02 -26.90 17.82
CA PHE A 619 44.16 -28.06 17.57
C PHE A 619 44.11 -28.92 18.82
N SER A 620 42.93 -29.03 19.43
CA SER A 620 42.71 -29.79 20.68
C SER A 620 41.54 -30.74 20.53
N VAL A 621 41.84 -32.04 20.55
CA VAL A 621 40.82 -33.11 20.49
C VAL A 621 41.12 -34.17 21.53
N LYS A 622 40.16 -34.51 22.40
CA LYS A 622 40.39 -35.50 23.48
C LYS A 622 40.43 -36.94 22.95
N GLU A 623 39.61 -37.27 21.95
CA GLU A 623 39.50 -38.62 21.39
C GLU A 623 39.36 -38.61 19.85
N ILE A 624 40.15 -39.42 19.15
CA ILE A 624 40.02 -39.67 17.70
C ILE A 624 40.00 -41.17 17.45
N LYS A 625 38.94 -41.70 16.85
CA LYS A 625 38.75 -43.15 16.68
C LYS A 625 38.06 -43.55 15.37
N ASP A 626 38.54 -44.62 14.74
CA ASP A 626 37.86 -45.32 13.64
C ASP A 626 37.50 -44.47 12.40
N ASN A 627 38.28 -43.41 12.12
CA ASN A 627 38.04 -42.53 10.96
C ASN A 627 38.75 -43.04 9.68
N GLN A 628 38.06 -43.00 8.55
CA GLN A 628 38.59 -43.33 7.23
C GLN A 628 38.96 -42.06 6.46
N ARG A 629 40.22 -41.94 6.04
CA ARG A 629 40.73 -40.79 5.24
C ARG A 629 40.58 -39.42 5.94
N LEU A 630 40.70 -39.42 7.26
CA LEU A 630 40.79 -38.18 8.05
C LEU A 630 42.06 -37.43 7.69
N LYS A 631 41.92 -36.15 7.33
CA LYS A 631 43.04 -35.22 7.06
C LYS A 631 42.95 -34.05 8.02
N ILE A 632 44.01 -33.82 8.78
CA ILE A 632 44.11 -32.69 9.71
C ILE A 632 45.29 -31.82 9.28
N TYR A 633 45.02 -30.57 8.91
CA TYR A 633 46.02 -29.57 8.56
C TYR A 633 46.12 -28.50 9.65
N VAL A 634 47.33 -28.24 10.13
CA VAL A 634 47.58 -27.22 11.16
C VAL A 634 48.69 -26.28 10.71
N LYS A 635 48.64 -24.98 11.09
CA LYS A 635 49.78 -24.06 10.85
C LYS A 635 50.82 -24.10 11.96
N LYS A 636 50.44 -24.54 13.16
CA LYS A 636 51.33 -24.65 14.33
C LYS A 636 51.30 -26.08 14.87
N PRO A 637 52.45 -26.65 15.26
CA PRO A 637 52.50 -27.98 15.85
C PRO A 637 51.81 -27.97 17.22
N GLY A 638 50.67 -28.66 17.32
CA GLY A 638 49.95 -28.93 18.58
C GLY A 638 50.31 -30.30 19.16
N LEU A 639 50.03 -30.48 20.46
CA LEU A 639 50.19 -31.74 21.18
C LEU A 639 49.10 -32.75 20.78
N ALA A 640 49.27 -33.46 19.68
CA ALA A 640 48.35 -34.53 19.32
C ALA A 640 49.12 -35.82 19.00
N ASN A 641 48.96 -36.79 19.90
CA ASN A 641 49.54 -38.12 19.79
C ASN A 641 48.61 -39.00 18.92
N GLY A 642 49.16 -39.60 17.86
CA GLY A 642 48.56 -40.80 17.23
C GLY A 642 47.71 -40.62 15.97
N THR A 643 47.67 -39.44 15.34
CA THR A 643 47.02 -39.24 14.02
C THR A 643 47.95 -38.51 13.05
N THR A 644 47.77 -38.71 11.74
CA THR A 644 48.56 -38.02 10.70
C THR A 644 48.13 -36.55 10.60
N ILE A 645 48.61 -35.74 11.54
CA ILE A 645 48.50 -34.29 11.50
C ILE A 645 49.60 -33.77 10.59
N ILE A 646 49.20 -33.00 9.58
CA ILE A 646 50.10 -32.44 8.58
C ILE A 646 50.29 -30.96 8.92
N LEU A 647 51.52 -30.62 9.32
CA LEU A 647 51.93 -29.23 9.51
C LEU A 647 52.15 -28.60 8.13
N LEU A 648 51.46 -27.49 7.86
CA LEU A 648 51.60 -26.72 6.62
C LEU A 648 52.13 -25.32 6.95
N ASP A 649 52.91 -24.75 6.04
CA ASP A 649 53.22 -23.33 6.13
C ASP A 649 51.96 -22.46 5.87
N LYS A 650 52.06 -21.15 6.11
CA LYS A 650 50.91 -20.24 5.94
C LYS A 650 50.34 -20.24 4.52
N LYS A 651 51.18 -20.37 3.50
CA LYS A 651 50.78 -20.32 2.09
C LYS A 651 50.13 -21.64 1.70
N GLU A 652 50.77 -22.75 2.00
CA GLU A 652 50.23 -24.10 1.76
C GLU A 652 48.92 -24.32 2.50
N TRP A 653 48.82 -23.86 3.75
CA TRP A 653 47.58 -23.93 4.52
C TRP A 653 46.47 -23.17 3.82
N LYS A 654 46.71 -21.95 3.33
CA LYS A 654 45.71 -21.21 2.54
C LYS A 654 45.33 -21.98 1.29
N GLU A 655 46.30 -22.49 0.52
CA GLU A 655 46.01 -23.25 -0.72
C GLU A 655 45.20 -24.53 -0.45
N LYS A 656 45.39 -25.19 0.70
CA LYS A 656 44.69 -26.44 1.06
C LYS A 656 43.38 -26.24 1.82
N CYS A 657 43.26 -25.12 2.54
CA CYS A 657 42.16 -24.85 3.47
C CYS A 657 41.29 -23.66 3.05
N SER A 658 41.59 -22.97 1.95
CA SER A 658 40.70 -21.97 1.37
C SER A 658 39.38 -22.63 0.99
N MET A 659 38.26 -22.06 1.45
CA MET A 659 36.96 -22.34 0.88
C MET A 659 36.72 -21.40 -0.29
N ASP A 660 36.17 -21.92 -1.38
CA ASP A 660 35.71 -21.08 -2.50
C ASP A 660 34.71 -20.03 -1.98
N GLY A 661 34.95 -18.77 -2.32
CA GLY A 661 34.17 -17.62 -1.88
C GLY A 661 34.72 -16.96 -0.61
N GLU A 662 35.41 -15.83 -0.79
CA GLU A 662 35.86 -14.96 0.30
C GLU A 662 34.65 -14.57 1.17
N LEU A 663 34.83 -14.62 2.49
CA LEU A 663 33.92 -13.94 3.39
C LEU A 663 34.00 -12.43 3.10
N PRO A 664 32.88 -11.68 3.16
CA PRO A 664 32.93 -10.22 3.05
C PRO A 664 34.00 -9.67 4.02
N GLU A 665 34.83 -8.76 3.53
CA GLU A 665 35.80 -8.07 4.38
C GLU A 665 35.05 -7.31 5.47
N GLU A 666 35.59 -7.32 6.67
CA GLU A 666 35.02 -6.66 7.84
C GLU A 666 35.24 -5.16 7.70
N LYS A 667 34.38 -4.49 6.90
CA LYS A 667 34.11 -3.04 6.91
C LYS A 667 33.01 -2.69 5.89
N PRO A 668 31.85 -2.20 6.36
CA PRO A 668 31.12 -1.16 5.67
C PRO A 668 31.35 0.15 6.42
N ASP A 669 31.82 1.18 5.72
CA ASP A 669 31.58 2.55 6.17
C ASP A 669 30.07 2.73 6.34
N GLU A 670 29.66 3.27 7.48
CA GLU A 670 28.26 3.50 7.85
C GLU A 670 27.61 4.40 6.78
N PRO A 671 26.62 3.93 5.99
CA PRO A 671 26.06 4.77 4.95
C PRO A 671 25.27 5.92 5.57
N GLU A 672 25.50 7.14 5.07
CA GLU A 672 24.70 8.31 5.41
C GLU A 672 23.21 8.03 5.14
N LYS A 673 22.37 8.27 6.14
CA LYS A 673 20.92 8.13 6.03
C LYS A 673 20.39 8.96 4.85
N PRO A 674 19.54 8.41 3.97
CA PRO A 674 18.90 9.20 2.92
C PRO A 674 18.05 10.31 3.55
N GLN A 675 18.31 11.56 3.17
CA GLN A 675 17.39 12.65 3.48
C GLN A 675 16.20 12.58 2.52
N ILE A 676 15.02 12.38 3.08
CA ILE A 676 13.75 12.40 2.35
C ILE A 676 13.34 13.87 2.19
N GLU A 677 13.28 14.38 0.95
CA GLU A 677 12.66 15.67 0.65
C GLU A 677 11.14 15.59 0.87
N GLU A 678 10.59 16.52 1.67
CA GLU A 678 9.14 16.69 1.84
C GLU A 678 8.50 17.14 0.52
N TRP A 679 7.44 16.46 0.09
CA TRP A 679 6.80 16.66 -1.22
C TRP A 679 5.78 17.81 -1.22
N SER A 680 5.77 18.60 -2.28
CA SER A 680 4.80 19.68 -2.53
C SER A 680 3.56 19.20 -3.31
N MET A 681 2.38 19.73 -2.99
CA MET A 681 1.16 19.51 -3.77
C MET A 681 1.30 20.05 -5.21
N PRO A 682 0.63 19.43 -6.22
CA PRO A 682 0.66 19.92 -7.59
C PRO A 682 0.13 21.35 -7.67
N MET A 683 0.81 22.21 -8.43
CA MET A 683 0.32 23.57 -8.73
C MET A 683 -0.86 23.48 -9.70
N VAL A 684 -1.99 24.05 -9.30
CA VAL A 684 -3.20 24.18 -10.13
C VAL A 684 -3.36 25.64 -10.49
N ASP A 685 -3.37 25.93 -11.79
CA ASP A 685 -3.61 27.28 -12.31
C ASP A 685 -4.83 27.25 -13.25
N VAL A 686 -5.85 28.04 -12.92
CA VAL A 686 -7.11 28.12 -13.67
C VAL A 686 -7.21 29.50 -14.32
N THR A 687 -7.33 29.54 -15.64
CA THR A 687 -7.38 30.80 -16.39
C THR A 687 -8.72 30.96 -17.11
N TYR A 688 -9.43 32.05 -16.84
CA TYR A 688 -10.64 32.45 -17.56
C TYR A 688 -10.26 32.98 -18.94
N ARG A 689 -10.83 32.41 -20.01
CA ARG A 689 -10.60 32.86 -21.40
C ARG A 689 -11.80 33.61 -21.96
#